data_AF-A0A0T6LPD0-F1
#
_entry.id   AF-A0A0T6LPD0-F1
#
_cell.length_a   1.000
_cell.length_b   1.000
_cell.length_c   1.000
_cell.angle_alpha   90.00
_cell.angle_beta   90.00
_cell.angle_gamma   90.00
#
_symmetry.space_group_name_H-M   'P 1'
#
loop_
_entity.id
_entity.type
_entity.pdbx_description
1 polymer ?
#
loop_
_entity_poly.entity_id
_entity_poly.type
_entity_poly.pdbx_seq_one_letter_code
_entity_poly.pdbx_strand_id
1 'polypeptide(L)'
;MSTATANDATYVVLDLDGTSHVETAADLGVRLDGSAPFTVEAWIKLDVTATASLLSQEGAFSFGVAGPSLVLSVSGLPSVTSNPRVQPLTSSDWHHVAVTHASGTFRFYIDGRFNALQAVSGTGRPTGAPFLIGKDLQAHLRSLRVHNTDLSLDAVRAVMFGGADPATVVADLDFSVTPPVDRGPGHLPLRPGPGVRMTRCTPALALTGTAFAEPLGEHRVNPGGAQVDPYTVQAWLCVESTAQPEQAVLVNGDLEGMTGMALYLEHDPAAGGFRVVSQRGSSLSPTSSLRSTSLVKPDKWTNIATTFDGVLLTVYVDGQPAGAAAFGPVPLDSAHGEVQIGAGFTVDQPFATMPLQGHVSRLEVWSRALTAAEVLTHLHTPPADDAPGLEANYDFTTERMRDDLGDHPVGLADGATVGEHTEPATAGGPAPTGRPALTASPEPLSRVELEALRASIDPAALLREHGADLRRAMEADTAAVPGAEDRQRVHDAWQEVLDQIGRDPTALPFFLTTHLVDGHHVVLCHRRGETHVALQMPVTEIDECTMWKVVLVFIVVAGVLDALFAVRAYLSPNAVRYISNTVLGLPKLRVLLAVGTAATAAEIFALAAELYAHGILRQLLNMVLELGFWALIRIAVRLGLTLLGVGAADVIASLVATTATFILHYSNKPASCTPLPKVELTGIKFDHDPTGTAADALTIRRDRDTPVPQVQWTKDLTKPEESPAAYAVTRVANRAINIQAGFAATGPADAATSVQVKADGGGLLGPIDPFTVTFENGTSKPAYVTIPLNHHALASGGVRRQDITWTWSYRVPEGSWQPMATTAHRVYAVLDTPSLPWRPEPNGGTQQPWTDVLDLACQWAGGATTPGDAAAAITTRVNGSLGLTYDTDSGTSVYTSDDGYGQVFSCTAFLNELGNRPGGQGKKVNCTDCASIVTAFANVLGCNLKAFVMGSGSRTGFGCNKIQAIGHQDWAYPFANHAFAYHEVAWDGKGCFDDPLYDACLKVDGGTAPWDWTTASVQHLPTLPLRMTFEAGELAPDLPIPAPFTASSYRERLAANNLGGIPQCRPLGPWMGTQNGCRRVQ
;
A
#
# COMPACT_ATOMS: atom_id res chain seq x y z
N MET A 1 -50.64 -13.53 0.23
CA MET A 1 -50.53 -12.80 1.50
C MET A 1 -49.09 -12.38 1.61
N SER A 2 -48.81 -11.09 1.48
CA SER A 2 -47.45 -10.53 1.50
C SER A 2 -46.87 -10.70 2.90
N THR A 3 -45.85 -11.56 3.02
CA THR A 3 -44.98 -11.59 4.19
C THR A 3 -44.17 -10.30 4.17
N ALA A 4 -44.49 -9.37 5.07
CA ALA A 4 -43.73 -8.14 5.23
C ALA A 4 -42.25 -8.49 5.43
N THR A 5 -41.40 -8.01 4.52
CA THR A 5 -39.95 -8.05 4.62
C THR A 5 -39.55 -7.12 5.76
N ALA A 6 -39.26 -7.68 6.92
CA ALA A 6 -38.86 -6.90 8.09
C ALA A 6 -37.38 -6.51 7.99
N ASN A 7 -37.02 -5.35 8.52
CA ASN A 7 -35.63 -4.94 8.72
C ASN A 7 -35.04 -5.76 9.88
N ASP A 8 -33.93 -6.47 9.65
CA ASP A 8 -33.37 -7.44 10.61
C ASP A 8 -32.84 -6.79 11.90
N ALA A 9 -32.59 -5.48 11.89
CA ALA A 9 -32.18 -4.72 13.07
C ALA A 9 -33.35 -4.29 13.98
N THR A 10 -34.60 -4.50 13.56
CA THR A 10 -35.77 -4.11 14.36
C THR A 10 -35.97 -5.07 15.53
N TYR A 11 -36.14 -4.51 16.74
CA TYR A 11 -36.42 -5.28 17.95
C TYR A 11 -37.62 -4.73 18.73
N VAL A 12 -38.19 -5.53 19.62
CA VAL A 12 -39.36 -5.16 20.44
C VAL A 12 -38.96 -4.95 21.89
N VAL A 13 -39.57 -3.96 22.53
CA VAL A 13 -39.40 -3.63 23.95
C VAL A 13 -40.74 -3.40 24.65
N LEU A 14 -40.74 -3.56 25.96
CA LEU A 14 -41.74 -2.95 26.82
C LEU A 14 -41.35 -1.49 27.07
N ASP A 15 -42.22 -0.57 26.69
CA ASP A 15 -42.04 0.88 26.84
C ASP A 15 -42.89 1.38 28.01
N LEU A 16 -42.21 2.00 28.97
CA LEU A 16 -42.79 2.53 30.21
C LEU A 16 -42.59 4.04 30.27
N ASP A 17 -43.66 4.76 30.56
CA ASP A 17 -43.73 6.23 30.54
C ASP A 17 -43.55 6.88 31.92
N GLY A 18 -43.14 6.12 32.94
CA GLY A 18 -43.03 6.58 34.32
C GLY A 18 -44.35 6.57 35.12
N THR A 19 -45.50 6.27 34.50
CA THR A 19 -46.78 6.09 35.20
C THR A 19 -47.36 4.68 35.06
N SER A 20 -46.90 3.96 34.04
CA SER A 20 -47.27 2.60 33.70
C SER A 20 -46.39 1.56 34.42
N HIS A 21 -46.91 0.35 34.63
CA HIS A 21 -46.19 -0.78 35.20
C HIS A 21 -46.85 -2.11 34.82
N VAL A 22 -46.13 -3.22 34.95
CA VAL A 22 -46.66 -4.58 34.77
C VAL A 22 -46.80 -5.24 36.14
N GLU A 23 -47.97 -5.81 36.44
CA GLU A 23 -48.21 -6.60 37.64
C GLU A 23 -47.93 -8.09 37.37
N THR A 24 -47.26 -8.76 38.31
CA THR A 24 -47.09 -10.22 38.33
C THR A 24 -47.42 -10.82 39.71
N ALA A 25 -47.33 -12.15 39.84
CA ALA A 25 -47.74 -12.87 41.04
C ALA A 25 -46.99 -12.41 42.30
N ALA A 26 -47.59 -12.62 43.48
CA ALA A 26 -46.99 -12.28 44.78
C ALA A 26 -45.85 -13.25 45.20
N ASP A 27 -45.75 -14.41 44.56
CA ASP A 27 -44.70 -15.40 44.78
C ASP A 27 -43.95 -15.64 43.48
N LEU A 28 -42.64 -15.33 43.48
CA LEU A 28 -41.74 -15.55 42.35
C LEU A 28 -41.03 -16.91 42.40
N GLY A 29 -41.27 -17.74 43.42
CA GLY A 29 -40.55 -19.00 43.66
C GLY A 29 -39.26 -18.85 44.47
N VAL A 30 -38.88 -17.63 44.85
CA VAL A 30 -37.80 -17.33 45.81
C VAL A 30 -38.17 -16.13 46.69
N ARG A 31 -37.73 -16.14 47.95
CA ARG A 31 -37.89 -14.99 48.85
C ARG A 31 -36.76 -13.99 48.66
N LEU A 32 -37.11 -12.75 48.30
CA LEU A 32 -36.16 -11.64 48.14
C LEU A 32 -35.97 -10.83 49.45
N ASP A 33 -36.19 -11.46 50.61
CA ASP A 33 -36.07 -10.85 51.94
C ASP A 33 -34.68 -10.99 52.56
N GLY A 34 -33.72 -11.58 51.84
CA GLY A 34 -32.37 -11.86 52.35
C GLY A 34 -32.27 -13.10 53.25
N SER A 35 -33.33 -13.89 53.41
CA SER A 35 -33.26 -15.17 54.15
C SER A 35 -32.60 -16.30 53.35
N ALA A 36 -32.55 -16.17 52.03
CA ALA A 36 -31.98 -17.14 51.09
C ALA A 36 -31.11 -16.42 50.05
N PRO A 37 -30.20 -17.15 49.36
CA PRO A 37 -29.47 -16.57 48.25
C PRO A 37 -30.39 -16.31 47.05
N PHE A 38 -30.14 -15.23 46.32
CA PHE A 38 -30.89 -14.90 45.10
C PHE A 38 -30.07 -14.00 44.18
N THR A 39 -30.49 -13.93 42.92
CA THR A 39 -30.01 -12.94 41.94
C THR A 39 -31.19 -12.37 41.17
N VAL A 40 -31.23 -11.05 41.00
CA VAL A 40 -32.16 -10.37 40.08
C VAL A 40 -31.34 -9.67 39.01
N GLU A 41 -31.64 -9.92 37.74
CA GLU A 41 -30.93 -9.35 36.59
C GLU A 41 -31.92 -8.85 35.52
N ALA A 42 -31.56 -7.78 34.81
CA ALA A 42 -32.40 -7.23 33.75
C ALA A 42 -31.59 -6.45 32.70
N TRP A 43 -32.18 -6.33 31.52
CA TRP A 43 -31.76 -5.37 30.50
C TRP A 43 -32.73 -4.19 30.50
N ILE A 44 -32.18 -2.99 30.72
CA ILE A 44 -32.94 -1.75 30.83
C ILE A 44 -32.26 -0.64 29.99
N LYS A 45 -33.04 0.21 29.34
CA LYS A 45 -32.56 1.45 28.72
C LYS A 45 -33.38 2.62 29.27
N LEU A 46 -32.74 3.47 30.06
CA LEU A 46 -33.41 4.53 30.81
C LEU A 46 -33.62 5.76 29.91
N ASP A 47 -34.82 6.35 29.91
CA ASP A 47 -35.00 7.67 29.28
C ASP A 47 -34.52 8.78 30.21
N VAL A 48 -34.77 8.62 31.51
CA VAL A 48 -34.32 9.52 32.57
C VAL A 48 -33.83 8.73 33.77
N THR A 49 -32.80 9.25 34.42
CA THR A 49 -32.24 8.67 35.66
C THR A 49 -32.98 9.21 36.89
N ALA A 50 -34.30 9.04 36.95
CA ALA A 50 -35.13 9.40 38.11
C ALA A 50 -35.10 8.28 39.18
N THR A 51 -35.72 8.51 40.35
CA THR A 51 -35.89 7.43 41.34
C THR A 51 -37.07 6.57 40.95
N ALA A 52 -36.82 5.28 40.67
CA ALA A 52 -37.82 4.35 40.17
C ALA A 52 -37.48 2.90 40.53
N SER A 53 -38.48 2.01 40.49
CA SER A 53 -38.30 0.58 40.75
C SER A 53 -38.33 -0.23 39.45
N LEU A 54 -37.31 -1.04 39.22
CA LEU A 54 -37.31 -2.07 38.19
C LEU A 54 -38.18 -3.25 38.62
N LEU A 55 -37.99 -3.74 39.85
CA LEU A 55 -38.81 -4.77 40.47
C LEU A 55 -39.12 -4.37 41.91
N SER A 56 -40.39 -4.37 42.29
CA SER A 56 -40.80 -4.03 43.65
C SER A 56 -41.96 -4.87 44.15
N GLN A 57 -42.00 -5.06 45.48
CA GLN A 57 -43.12 -5.63 46.19
C GLN A 57 -43.44 -4.71 47.36
N GLU A 58 -44.69 -4.24 47.42
CA GLU A 58 -45.11 -3.24 48.38
C GLU A 58 -44.82 -3.68 49.83
N GLY A 59 -44.11 -2.82 50.57
CA GLY A 59 -43.75 -3.05 51.97
C GLY A 59 -42.65 -4.10 52.22
N ALA A 60 -42.10 -4.73 51.17
CA ALA A 60 -41.13 -5.83 51.28
C ALA A 60 -39.79 -5.56 50.56
N PHE A 61 -39.82 -5.24 49.27
CA PHE A 61 -38.64 -5.24 48.39
C PHE A 61 -38.73 -4.16 47.32
N SER A 62 -37.61 -3.52 46.98
CA SER A 62 -37.48 -2.67 45.80
C SER A 62 -36.05 -2.71 45.29
N PHE A 63 -35.87 -3.13 44.04
CA PHE A 63 -34.63 -3.01 43.29
C PHE A 63 -34.89 -2.11 42.09
N GLY A 64 -34.06 -1.09 41.89
CA GLY A 64 -34.24 -0.13 40.82
C GLY A 64 -33.13 0.90 40.77
N VAL A 65 -33.50 2.13 40.41
CA VAL A 65 -32.57 3.22 40.09
C VAL A 65 -32.85 4.45 40.95
N ALA A 66 -31.81 5.20 41.31
CA ALA A 66 -31.90 6.52 41.91
C ALA A 66 -30.76 7.40 41.41
N GLY A 67 -31.05 8.30 40.48
CA GLY A 67 -29.99 9.02 39.79
C GLY A 67 -29.09 8.04 39.02
N PRO A 68 -27.76 8.22 39.03
CA PRO A 68 -26.83 7.36 38.31
C PRO A 68 -26.51 6.03 39.04
N SER A 69 -27.28 5.65 40.07
CA SER A 69 -26.98 4.49 40.92
C SER A 69 -28.13 3.47 40.91
N LEU A 70 -27.77 2.19 41.03
CA LEU A 70 -28.70 1.15 41.43
C LEU A 70 -28.97 1.24 42.92
N VAL A 71 -30.21 0.99 43.32
CA VAL A 71 -30.63 0.98 44.72
C VAL A 71 -31.42 -0.28 45.02
N LEU A 72 -31.09 -0.90 46.14
CA LEU A 72 -31.83 -2.02 46.72
C LEU A 72 -32.33 -1.62 48.11
N SER A 73 -33.64 -1.78 48.32
CA SER A 73 -34.29 -1.63 49.62
C SER A 73 -35.03 -2.91 49.98
N VAL A 74 -34.72 -3.47 51.14
CA VAL A 74 -35.42 -4.62 51.72
C VAL A 74 -35.97 -4.18 53.07
N SER A 75 -37.26 -4.40 53.30
CA SER A 75 -37.98 -3.92 54.49
C SER A 75 -37.34 -4.40 55.79
N GLY A 76 -36.84 -3.47 56.62
CA GLY A 76 -36.15 -3.77 57.87
C GLY A 76 -34.62 -3.87 57.76
N LEU A 77 -34.05 -3.74 56.55
CA LEU A 77 -32.61 -3.65 56.30
C LEU A 77 -32.24 -2.22 55.82
N PRO A 78 -30.98 -1.78 56.01
CA PRO A 78 -30.50 -0.53 55.42
C PRO A 78 -30.55 -0.60 53.88
N SER A 79 -30.91 0.52 53.26
CA SER A 79 -30.85 0.65 51.79
C SER A 79 -29.40 0.56 51.33
N VAL A 80 -29.18 -0.18 50.24
CA VAL A 80 -27.85 -0.37 49.65
C VAL A 80 -27.84 0.25 48.26
N THR A 81 -26.77 0.96 47.93
CA THR A 81 -26.62 1.65 46.64
C THR A 81 -25.35 1.22 45.94
N SER A 82 -25.37 1.19 44.60
CA SER A 82 -24.17 1.07 43.80
C SER A 82 -23.32 2.35 43.89
N ASN A 83 -22.05 2.26 43.46
CA ASN A 83 -21.12 3.37 43.43
C ASN A 83 -21.03 3.97 42.01
N PRO A 84 -21.61 5.15 41.76
CA PRO A 84 -21.61 5.77 40.43
C PRO A 84 -20.21 6.22 39.99
N ARG A 85 -19.21 6.26 40.89
CA ARG A 85 -17.80 6.51 40.53
C ARG A 85 -17.09 5.29 39.98
N VAL A 86 -17.60 4.09 40.24
CA VAL A 86 -17.09 2.85 39.63
C VAL A 86 -17.67 2.73 38.23
N GLN A 87 -19.01 2.81 38.13
CA GLN A 87 -19.74 2.88 36.89
C GLN A 87 -21.11 3.52 37.15
N PRO A 88 -21.43 4.66 36.52
CA PRO A 88 -22.76 5.25 36.60
C PRO A 88 -23.73 4.53 35.64
N LEU A 89 -25.02 4.57 35.96
CA LEU A 89 -26.08 4.37 34.97
C LEU A 89 -26.24 5.64 34.15
N THR A 90 -26.31 5.51 32.83
CA THR A 90 -26.60 6.60 31.90
C THR A 90 -28.03 6.47 31.36
N SER A 91 -28.55 7.59 30.87
CA SER A 91 -29.77 7.60 30.06
C SER A 91 -29.41 7.26 28.61
N SER A 92 -30.37 6.71 27.87
CA SER A 92 -30.31 6.41 26.44
C SER A 92 -29.38 5.26 26.03
N ASP A 93 -28.68 4.62 26.98
CA ASP A 93 -27.90 3.41 26.74
C ASP A 93 -28.60 2.18 27.33
N TRP A 94 -28.42 1.02 26.69
CA TRP A 94 -28.82 -0.26 27.28
C TRP A 94 -27.82 -0.67 28.36
N HIS A 95 -28.33 -0.92 29.56
CA HIS A 95 -27.57 -1.48 30.67
C HIS A 95 -28.08 -2.85 31.05
N HIS A 96 -27.14 -3.77 31.28
CA HIS A 96 -27.41 -4.95 32.08
C HIS A 96 -27.21 -4.61 33.54
N VAL A 97 -28.23 -4.83 34.37
CA VAL A 97 -28.18 -4.52 35.79
C VAL A 97 -28.45 -5.79 36.58
N ALA A 98 -27.63 -6.06 37.60
CA ALA A 98 -27.87 -7.19 38.48
C ALA A 98 -27.57 -6.88 39.94
N VAL A 99 -28.31 -7.55 40.82
CA VAL A 99 -28.03 -7.61 42.25
C VAL A 99 -28.03 -9.07 42.71
N THR A 100 -26.99 -9.47 43.44
CA THR A 100 -26.89 -10.81 44.02
C THR A 100 -26.85 -10.71 45.54
N HIS A 101 -27.35 -11.74 46.21
CA HIS A 101 -27.34 -11.86 47.66
C HIS A 101 -26.88 -13.26 48.09
N ALA A 102 -25.88 -13.33 48.97
CA ALA A 102 -25.59 -14.52 49.79
C ALA A 102 -24.94 -14.13 51.11
N SER A 103 -25.18 -14.94 52.14
CA SER A 103 -24.47 -14.85 53.43
C SER A 103 -24.48 -13.43 54.03
N GLY A 104 -25.60 -12.71 53.92
CA GLY A 104 -25.75 -11.34 54.43
C GLY A 104 -24.95 -10.31 53.63
N THR A 105 -24.70 -10.55 52.35
CA THR A 105 -23.93 -9.66 51.49
C THR A 105 -24.68 -9.41 50.20
N PHE A 106 -24.90 -8.14 49.86
CA PHE A 106 -25.42 -7.73 48.55
C PHE A 106 -24.28 -7.29 47.64
N ARG A 107 -24.35 -7.67 46.36
CA ARG A 107 -23.41 -7.26 45.31
C ARG A 107 -24.15 -6.68 44.12
N PHE A 108 -23.70 -5.54 43.62
CA PHE A 108 -24.24 -4.93 42.42
C PHE A 108 -23.32 -5.13 41.24
N TYR A 109 -23.93 -5.30 40.07
CA TYR A 109 -23.27 -5.40 38.80
C TYR A 109 -23.95 -4.49 37.78
N ILE A 110 -23.14 -3.80 36.97
CA ILE A 110 -23.60 -3.01 35.83
C ILE A 110 -22.77 -3.47 34.63
N ASP A 111 -23.44 -3.84 33.55
CA ASP A 111 -22.86 -4.36 32.30
C ASP A 111 -21.91 -5.54 32.53
N GLY A 112 -22.34 -6.47 33.40
CA GLY A 112 -21.55 -7.64 33.79
C GLY A 112 -20.31 -7.32 34.63
N ARG A 113 -20.09 -6.07 35.04
CA ARG A 113 -18.95 -5.67 35.88
C ARG A 113 -19.38 -5.51 37.32
N PHE A 114 -18.54 -5.99 38.24
CA PHE A 114 -18.74 -5.75 39.66
C PHE A 114 -18.66 -4.25 39.96
N ASN A 115 -19.66 -3.73 40.67
CA ASN A 115 -19.75 -2.31 41.00
C ASN A 115 -19.53 -2.04 42.50
N ALA A 116 -20.30 -2.70 43.36
CA ALA A 116 -20.26 -2.48 44.80
C ALA A 116 -20.66 -3.73 45.58
N LEU A 117 -20.21 -3.81 46.82
CA LEU A 117 -20.57 -4.84 47.79
C LEU A 117 -20.89 -4.19 49.13
N GLN A 118 -21.93 -4.68 49.79
CA GLN A 118 -22.31 -4.26 51.14
C GLN A 118 -22.70 -5.47 51.98
N ALA A 119 -22.03 -5.62 53.13
CA ALA A 119 -22.45 -6.56 54.16
C ALA A 119 -23.61 -5.95 54.96
N VAL A 120 -24.70 -6.70 55.10
CA VAL A 120 -25.93 -6.35 55.83
C VAL A 120 -26.38 -7.56 56.63
N SER A 121 -26.66 -7.37 57.92
CA SER A 121 -27.15 -8.43 58.80
C SER A 121 -28.64 -8.29 59.07
N GLY A 122 -29.37 -9.41 59.02
CA GLY A 122 -30.82 -9.48 59.25
C GLY A 122 -31.58 -10.08 58.07
N THR A 123 -32.89 -10.18 58.21
CA THR A 123 -33.82 -10.61 57.16
C THR A 123 -35.01 -9.67 57.13
N GLY A 124 -35.53 -9.42 55.94
CA GLY A 124 -36.70 -8.57 55.74
C GLY A 124 -38.01 -9.21 56.17
N ARG A 125 -39.09 -8.43 56.09
CA ARG A 125 -40.46 -8.91 56.37
C ARG A 125 -41.19 -9.22 55.06
N PRO A 126 -41.70 -10.43 54.84
CA PRO A 126 -42.48 -10.76 53.66
C PRO A 126 -43.84 -10.06 53.69
N THR A 127 -44.41 -9.79 52.51
CA THR A 127 -45.80 -9.33 52.33
C THR A 127 -46.52 -10.23 51.32
N GLY A 128 -47.86 -10.12 51.27
CA GLY A 128 -48.68 -10.83 50.27
C GLY A 128 -49.02 -9.98 49.04
N ALA A 129 -48.35 -8.84 48.86
CA ALA A 129 -48.60 -7.94 47.74
C ALA A 129 -48.04 -8.52 46.43
N PRO A 130 -48.66 -8.26 45.26
CA PRO A 130 -48.09 -8.64 43.98
C PRO A 130 -46.77 -7.89 43.71
N PHE A 131 -45.92 -8.47 42.85
CA PHE A 131 -44.74 -7.77 42.34
C PHE A 131 -45.12 -6.83 41.19
N LEU A 132 -44.51 -5.64 41.19
CA LEU A 132 -44.64 -4.64 40.14
C LEU A 132 -43.30 -4.51 39.41
N ILE A 133 -43.36 -4.56 38.08
CA ILE A 133 -42.22 -4.35 37.19
C ILE A 133 -42.33 -2.94 36.60
N GLY A 134 -41.30 -2.12 36.82
CA GLY A 134 -41.20 -0.79 36.25
C GLY A 134 -42.02 0.32 36.95
N LYS A 135 -42.32 0.18 38.25
CA LYS A 135 -43.03 1.23 38.99
C LYS A 135 -42.24 2.54 38.99
N ASP A 136 -42.89 3.62 38.54
CA ASP A 136 -42.32 4.97 38.37
C ASP A 136 -41.15 5.02 37.37
N LEU A 137 -40.93 3.94 36.60
CA LEU A 137 -39.80 3.80 35.68
C LEU A 137 -40.15 4.35 34.31
N GLN A 138 -39.31 5.24 33.78
CA GLN A 138 -39.39 5.70 32.40
C GLN A 138 -38.22 5.10 31.61
N ALA A 139 -38.48 4.00 30.91
CA ALA A 139 -37.46 3.16 30.31
C ALA A 139 -38.03 2.17 29.30
N HIS A 140 -37.17 1.69 28.40
CA HIS A 140 -37.38 0.46 27.67
C HIS A 140 -36.84 -0.74 28.46
N LEU A 141 -37.63 -1.80 28.57
CA LEU A 141 -37.24 -3.08 29.17
C LEU A 141 -37.22 -4.17 28.11
N ARG A 142 -36.17 -4.99 28.11
CA ARG A 142 -36.04 -6.15 27.20
C ARG A 142 -36.24 -7.48 27.91
N SER A 143 -35.71 -7.61 29.13
CA SER A 143 -35.87 -8.82 29.93
C SER A 143 -35.66 -8.53 31.41
N LEU A 144 -36.28 -9.34 32.26
CA LEU A 144 -36.03 -9.40 33.69
C LEU A 144 -36.03 -10.86 34.15
N ARG A 145 -34.98 -11.28 34.85
CA ARG A 145 -34.84 -12.64 35.36
C ARG A 145 -34.53 -12.68 36.84
N VAL A 146 -35.08 -13.67 37.52
CA VAL A 146 -34.87 -13.94 38.95
C VAL A 146 -34.34 -15.36 39.13
N HIS A 147 -33.27 -15.48 39.92
CA HIS A 147 -32.64 -16.74 40.29
C HIS A 147 -32.74 -17.01 41.79
N ASN A 148 -32.81 -18.30 42.14
CA ASN A 148 -32.80 -18.79 43.52
C ASN A 148 -31.38 -19.03 44.10
N THR A 149 -30.36 -18.44 43.49
CA THR A 149 -28.95 -18.61 43.86
C THR A 149 -28.16 -17.30 43.75
N ASP A 150 -27.00 -17.23 44.41
CA ASP A 150 -26.02 -16.13 44.29
C ASP A 150 -25.11 -16.42 43.10
N LEU A 151 -25.35 -15.74 41.98
CA LEU A 151 -24.51 -15.89 40.81
C LEU A 151 -23.14 -15.24 41.06
N SER A 152 -22.08 -15.95 40.70
CA SER A 152 -20.72 -15.38 40.68
C SER A 152 -20.61 -14.26 39.63
N LEU A 153 -19.55 -13.45 39.69
CA LEU A 153 -19.27 -12.45 38.65
C LEU A 153 -19.28 -13.07 37.25
N ASP A 154 -18.62 -14.21 37.07
CA ASP A 154 -18.56 -14.90 35.78
C ASP A 154 -19.93 -15.42 35.34
N ALA A 155 -20.74 -15.90 36.29
CA ALA A 155 -22.10 -16.34 35.99
C ALA A 155 -23.02 -15.16 35.62
N VAL A 156 -22.91 -14.01 36.29
CA VAL A 156 -23.62 -12.77 35.91
C VAL A 156 -23.21 -12.33 34.51
N ARG A 157 -21.92 -12.36 34.18
CA ARG A 157 -21.41 -12.08 32.82
C ARG A 157 -21.94 -13.07 31.79
N ALA A 158 -22.03 -14.35 32.14
CA ALA A 158 -22.53 -15.38 31.24
C ALA A 158 -24.02 -15.21 30.93
N VAL A 159 -24.85 -14.93 31.94
CA VAL A 159 -26.32 -14.81 31.75
C VAL A 159 -26.76 -13.51 31.09
N MET A 160 -25.92 -12.46 31.15
CA MET A 160 -26.16 -11.16 30.50
C MET A 160 -26.52 -11.32 29.01
N PHE A 161 -25.78 -12.12 28.26
CA PHE A 161 -26.06 -12.41 26.84
C PHE A 161 -26.45 -13.87 26.57
N GLY A 162 -26.13 -14.79 27.48
CA GLY A 162 -26.34 -16.23 27.35
C GLY A 162 -27.57 -16.78 28.07
N GLY A 163 -27.86 -18.06 27.86
CA GLY A 163 -28.87 -18.79 28.63
C GLY A 163 -28.50 -18.89 30.11
N ALA A 164 -29.50 -18.88 30.99
CA ALA A 164 -29.30 -19.22 32.39
C ALA A 164 -29.47 -20.72 32.61
N ASP A 165 -28.80 -21.28 33.62
CA ASP A 165 -29.09 -22.63 34.09
C ASP A 165 -30.56 -22.70 34.53
N PRO A 166 -31.41 -23.49 33.85
CA PRO A 166 -32.83 -23.59 34.17
C PRO A 166 -33.11 -24.00 35.62
N ALA A 167 -32.18 -24.71 36.28
CA ALA A 167 -32.34 -25.10 37.68
C ALA A 167 -32.28 -23.92 38.66
N THR A 168 -31.64 -22.81 38.22
CA THR A 168 -31.47 -21.60 39.03
C THR A 168 -32.59 -20.59 38.82
N VAL A 169 -33.26 -20.62 37.67
CA VAL A 169 -34.24 -19.61 37.25
C VAL A 169 -35.61 -19.91 37.84
N VAL A 170 -36.21 -18.92 38.48
CA VAL A 170 -37.57 -19.01 39.02
C VAL A 170 -38.57 -18.12 38.28
N ALA A 171 -38.08 -17.06 37.61
CA ALA A 171 -38.84 -16.23 36.68
C ALA A 171 -37.93 -15.73 35.55
N ASP A 172 -38.38 -15.78 34.29
CA ASP A 172 -37.67 -15.29 33.10
C ASP A 172 -38.64 -14.47 32.23
N LEU A 173 -38.84 -13.21 32.62
CA LEU A 173 -39.80 -12.30 32.03
C LEU A 173 -39.23 -11.72 30.73
N ASP A 174 -39.78 -12.15 29.60
CA ASP A 174 -39.38 -11.77 28.25
C ASP A 174 -40.30 -10.68 27.71
N PHE A 175 -39.71 -9.48 27.52
CA PHE A 175 -40.37 -8.31 26.95
C PHE A 175 -40.01 -8.07 25.48
N SER A 176 -39.24 -8.98 24.84
CA SER A 176 -38.93 -8.89 23.42
C SER A 176 -40.00 -9.49 22.52
N VAL A 177 -41.15 -9.87 23.08
CA VAL A 177 -42.29 -10.47 22.38
C VAL A 177 -43.59 -9.77 22.75
N THR A 178 -44.57 -9.76 21.84
CA THR A 178 -45.89 -9.13 22.05
C THR A 178 -47.00 -10.18 21.90
N PRO A 179 -47.77 -10.50 22.96
CA PRO A 179 -47.66 -9.98 24.33
C PRO A 179 -46.42 -10.54 25.08
N PRO A 180 -45.93 -9.85 26.13
CA PRO A 180 -44.81 -10.33 26.94
C PRO A 180 -45.14 -11.62 27.68
N VAL A 181 -44.13 -12.44 27.96
CA VAL A 181 -44.31 -13.79 28.52
C VAL A 181 -43.26 -14.12 29.59
N ASP A 182 -43.63 -14.89 30.61
CA ASP A 182 -42.66 -15.56 31.49
C ASP A 182 -42.26 -16.92 30.88
N ARG A 183 -40.99 -17.04 30.51
CA ARG A 183 -40.38 -18.28 30.00
C ARG A 183 -39.86 -19.19 31.13
N GLY A 184 -39.88 -18.71 32.37
CA GLY A 184 -39.48 -19.46 33.54
C GLY A 184 -40.45 -20.59 33.89
N PRO A 185 -40.05 -21.49 34.81
CA PRO A 185 -40.86 -22.64 35.19
C PRO A 185 -42.18 -22.27 35.88
N GLY A 186 -42.30 -21.04 36.41
CA GLY A 186 -43.51 -20.55 37.08
C GLY A 186 -44.62 -20.12 36.14
N HIS A 187 -44.32 -19.82 34.86
CA HIS A 187 -45.26 -19.25 33.89
C HIS A 187 -46.14 -18.13 34.49
N LEU A 188 -45.48 -17.20 35.19
CA LEU A 188 -46.13 -16.17 35.97
C LEU A 188 -47.01 -15.28 35.07
N PRO A 189 -48.20 -14.88 35.54
CA PRO A 189 -49.03 -13.95 34.79
C PRO A 189 -48.33 -12.59 34.68
N LEU A 190 -48.26 -12.04 33.47
CA LEU A 190 -47.85 -10.66 33.21
C LEU A 190 -49.08 -9.85 32.84
N ARG A 191 -49.47 -8.90 33.69
CA ARG A 191 -50.65 -8.05 33.52
C ARG A 191 -50.22 -6.60 33.29
N PRO A 192 -50.12 -6.15 32.03
CA PRO A 192 -49.84 -4.75 31.73
C PRO A 192 -50.92 -3.83 32.30
N GLY A 193 -50.51 -2.82 33.07
CA GLY A 193 -51.39 -1.76 33.54
C GLY A 193 -51.74 -0.75 32.43
N PRO A 194 -52.61 0.22 32.71
CA PRO A 194 -52.90 1.32 31.79
C PRO A 194 -51.61 2.07 31.38
N GLY A 195 -51.49 2.42 30.10
CA GLY A 195 -50.35 3.18 29.58
C GLY A 195 -49.15 2.35 29.12
N VAL A 196 -49.05 1.07 29.51
CA VAL A 196 -47.98 0.17 29.04
C VAL A 196 -48.06 -0.02 27.53
N ARG A 197 -46.93 0.13 26.82
CA ARG A 197 -46.83 -0.07 25.37
C ARG A 197 -45.79 -1.13 25.03
N MET A 198 -46.04 -1.83 23.92
CA MET A 198 -45.01 -2.61 23.25
C MET A 198 -44.57 -1.82 22.02
N THR A 199 -43.29 -1.53 21.93
CA THR A 199 -42.72 -0.64 20.90
C THR A 199 -41.70 -1.43 20.07
N ARG A 200 -41.73 -1.25 18.73
CA ARG A 200 -40.68 -1.70 17.81
C ARG A 200 -39.67 -0.59 17.65
N CYS A 201 -38.40 -0.89 17.85
CA CYS A 201 -37.29 0.03 17.71
C CYS A 201 -36.39 -0.44 16.58
N THR A 202 -35.99 0.48 15.69
CA THR A 202 -35.01 0.22 14.63
C THR A 202 -33.90 1.26 14.73
N PRO A 203 -32.69 0.86 15.16
CA PRO A 203 -31.51 1.71 15.12
C PRO A 203 -31.24 2.23 13.70
N ALA A 204 -31.03 3.53 13.55
CA ALA A 204 -30.83 4.16 12.25
C ALA A 204 -30.20 5.56 12.37
N LEU A 205 -29.65 6.03 11.25
CA LEU A 205 -29.30 7.43 11.02
C LEU A 205 -30.59 8.23 10.80
N ALA A 206 -30.85 9.19 11.67
CA ALA A 206 -31.97 10.12 11.60
C ALA A 206 -31.57 11.43 10.89
N LEU A 207 -32.31 11.78 9.86
CA LEU A 207 -32.07 12.91 8.96
C LEU A 207 -33.33 13.78 8.89
N THR A 208 -33.23 15.01 9.37
CA THR A 208 -34.32 15.99 9.37
C THR A 208 -33.80 17.38 9.03
N GLY A 209 -34.63 18.23 8.43
CA GLY A 209 -34.21 19.57 8.02
C GLY A 209 -33.16 19.52 6.92
N THR A 210 -31.95 19.98 7.21
CA THR A 210 -30.79 19.96 6.28
C THR A 210 -29.73 18.93 6.69
N ALA A 211 -30.03 18.05 7.64
CA ALA A 211 -29.11 17.03 8.12
C ALA A 211 -28.67 16.06 7.02
N PHE A 212 -27.38 15.72 7.01
CA PHE A 212 -26.79 14.72 6.11
C PHE A 212 -25.59 14.04 6.79
N ALA A 213 -25.13 12.94 6.20
CA ALA A 213 -23.95 12.22 6.62
C ALA A 213 -22.90 12.20 5.50
N GLU A 214 -21.64 12.37 5.87
CA GLU A 214 -20.51 12.48 4.93
C GLU A 214 -19.38 11.53 5.35
N PRO A 215 -19.10 10.47 4.58
CA PRO A 215 -17.92 9.64 4.79
C PRO A 215 -16.63 10.45 4.55
N LEU A 216 -15.81 10.61 5.59
CA LEU A 216 -14.66 11.51 5.58
C LEU A 216 -13.41 10.85 4.98
N GLY A 217 -12.84 11.49 3.95
CA GLY A 217 -11.60 11.03 3.30
C GLY A 217 -11.79 9.84 2.36
N GLU A 218 -13.03 9.52 2.02
CA GLU A 218 -13.40 8.33 1.25
C GLU A 218 -13.55 8.64 -0.25
N HIS A 219 -12.42 8.86 -0.92
CA HIS A 219 -12.41 9.25 -2.35
C HIS A 219 -12.47 8.07 -3.33
N ARG A 220 -12.36 6.83 -2.83
CA ARG A 220 -12.31 5.61 -3.65
C ARG A 220 -13.68 5.04 -3.97
N VAL A 221 -14.69 5.29 -3.13
CA VAL A 221 -16.07 4.87 -3.34
C VAL A 221 -16.68 5.80 -4.39
N ASN A 222 -16.84 5.30 -5.61
CA ASN A 222 -17.22 6.14 -6.75
C ASN A 222 -18.16 5.41 -7.72
N PRO A 223 -19.37 5.01 -7.28
CA PRO A 223 -20.31 4.29 -8.13
C PRO A 223 -20.69 5.13 -9.36
N GLY A 224 -20.53 4.56 -10.55
CA GLY A 224 -20.80 5.28 -11.80
C GLY A 224 -19.83 6.43 -12.10
N GLY A 225 -18.74 6.55 -11.34
CA GLY A 225 -17.67 7.53 -11.54
C GLY A 225 -16.77 7.29 -12.74
N ALA A 226 -17.18 6.41 -13.65
CA ALA A 226 -16.50 6.10 -14.90
C ALA A 226 -17.49 5.74 -16.02
N GLN A 227 -17.01 5.82 -17.27
CA GLN A 227 -17.89 5.96 -18.45
C GLN A 227 -18.98 4.90 -18.55
N VAL A 228 -18.67 3.63 -18.29
CA VAL A 228 -19.62 2.49 -18.34
C VAL A 228 -19.39 1.50 -17.20
N ASP A 229 -18.74 1.94 -16.13
CA ASP A 229 -18.33 1.02 -15.06
C ASP A 229 -19.56 0.51 -14.31
N PRO A 230 -19.62 -0.81 -14.04
CA PRO A 230 -20.77 -1.39 -13.39
C PRO A 230 -20.79 -1.01 -11.90
N TYR A 231 -21.98 -0.90 -11.32
CA TYR A 231 -22.13 -0.61 -9.89
C TYR A 231 -23.48 -1.09 -9.34
N THR A 232 -23.56 -1.17 -8.02
CA THR A 232 -24.83 -1.29 -7.28
C THR A 232 -24.82 -0.36 -6.07
N VAL A 233 -25.94 0.31 -5.81
CA VAL A 233 -26.19 1.00 -4.54
C VAL A 233 -27.50 0.46 -3.98
N GLN A 234 -27.49 -0.02 -2.74
CA GLN A 234 -28.65 -0.58 -2.05
C GLN A 234 -28.79 0.06 -0.66
N ALA A 235 -30.02 0.33 -0.22
CA ALA A 235 -30.27 0.97 1.07
C ALA A 235 -31.59 0.54 1.71
N TRP A 236 -31.62 0.48 3.04
CA TRP A 236 -32.83 0.41 3.85
C TRP A 236 -33.15 1.81 4.40
N LEU A 237 -34.36 2.31 4.13
CA LEU A 237 -34.79 3.63 4.59
C LEU A 237 -36.26 3.68 4.98
N CYS A 238 -36.60 4.63 5.85
CA CYS A 238 -37.96 5.02 6.20
C CYS A 238 -38.11 6.53 5.96
N VAL A 239 -38.90 6.93 4.97
CA VAL A 239 -39.16 8.36 4.68
C VAL A 239 -40.43 8.81 5.41
N GLU A 240 -40.39 9.97 6.06
CA GLU A 240 -41.48 10.40 6.98
C GLU A 240 -42.23 11.63 6.47
N SER A 241 -41.55 12.51 5.73
CA SER A 241 -42.15 13.77 5.27
C SER A 241 -42.24 13.85 3.76
N THR A 242 -43.41 14.20 3.24
CA THR A 242 -43.63 14.54 1.83
C THR A 242 -43.43 16.03 1.52
N ALA A 243 -42.96 16.81 2.50
CA ALA A 243 -42.77 18.25 2.32
C ALA A 243 -41.62 18.58 1.35
N GLN A 244 -40.56 17.75 1.35
CA GLN A 244 -39.49 17.81 0.36
C GLN A 244 -39.86 16.91 -0.83
N PRO A 245 -40.08 17.47 -2.03
CA PRO A 245 -40.52 16.70 -3.19
C PRO A 245 -39.42 15.78 -3.72
N GLU A 246 -38.16 16.15 -3.54
CA GLU A 246 -36.99 15.36 -3.93
C GLU A 246 -36.07 15.17 -2.72
N GLN A 247 -35.67 13.91 -2.46
CA GLN A 247 -34.92 13.54 -1.26
C GLN A 247 -33.83 12.54 -1.60
N ALA A 248 -32.57 12.96 -1.48
CA ALA A 248 -31.39 12.17 -1.82
C ALA A 248 -31.11 11.10 -0.78
N VAL A 249 -30.72 9.90 -1.24
CA VAL A 249 -30.30 8.79 -0.38
C VAL A 249 -28.78 8.68 -0.43
N LEU A 250 -28.21 8.60 -1.64
CA LEU A 250 -26.76 8.71 -1.87
C LEU A 250 -26.47 9.50 -3.13
N VAL A 251 -25.48 10.38 -3.05
CA VAL A 251 -24.91 11.15 -4.16
C VAL A 251 -23.40 11.02 -4.06
N ASN A 252 -22.67 10.76 -5.16
CA ASN A 252 -21.20 10.64 -5.15
C ASN A 252 -20.48 11.69 -5.99
N GLY A 253 -21.15 12.80 -6.32
CA GLY A 253 -20.60 13.92 -7.09
C GLY A 253 -21.62 15.04 -7.27
N ASP A 254 -21.23 16.12 -7.95
CA ASP A 254 -22.12 17.24 -8.28
C ASP A 254 -23.33 16.74 -9.09
N LEU A 255 -24.55 17.02 -8.60
CA LEU A 255 -25.80 16.62 -9.25
C LEU A 255 -25.93 17.17 -10.67
N GLU A 256 -25.32 18.32 -10.97
CA GLU A 256 -25.32 18.93 -12.31
C GLU A 256 -24.10 18.51 -13.15
N GLY A 257 -23.13 17.82 -12.55
CA GLY A 257 -21.93 17.31 -13.21
C GLY A 257 -22.23 16.14 -14.15
N MET A 258 -21.45 16.00 -15.23
CA MET A 258 -21.58 14.88 -16.17
C MET A 258 -20.80 13.64 -15.72
N THR A 259 -20.72 13.37 -14.41
CA THR A 259 -19.99 12.25 -13.80
C THR A 259 -20.77 11.67 -12.62
N GLY A 260 -20.49 10.41 -12.24
CA GLY A 260 -21.07 9.79 -11.06
C GLY A 260 -22.57 9.44 -11.19
N MET A 261 -23.21 9.26 -10.02
CA MET A 261 -24.59 8.83 -9.90
C MET A 261 -25.29 9.47 -8.68
N ALA A 262 -26.62 9.50 -8.72
CA ALA A 262 -27.44 9.83 -7.57
C ALA A 262 -28.61 8.85 -7.44
N LEU A 263 -28.84 8.36 -6.22
CA LEU A 263 -30.02 7.60 -5.84
C LEU A 263 -30.88 8.48 -4.94
N TYR A 264 -32.10 8.79 -5.40
CA TYR A 264 -33.00 9.69 -4.66
C TYR A 264 -34.47 9.29 -4.81
N LEU A 265 -35.33 9.92 -4.01
CA LEU A 265 -36.77 9.75 -4.00
C LEU A 265 -37.44 11.00 -4.57
N GLU A 266 -38.46 10.80 -5.41
CA GLU A 266 -39.30 11.87 -5.96
C GLU A 266 -40.76 11.64 -5.57
N HIS A 267 -41.40 12.62 -4.94
CA HIS A 267 -42.78 12.53 -4.46
C HIS A 267 -43.77 12.54 -5.65
N ASP A 268 -44.63 11.53 -5.70
CA ASP A 268 -45.73 11.39 -6.64
C ASP A 268 -47.06 11.66 -5.92
N PRO A 269 -47.54 12.92 -5.90
CA PRO A 269 -48.73 13.31 -5.13
C PRO A 269 -50.01 12.63 -5.64
N ALA A 270 -50.05 12.22 -6.92
CA ALA A 270 -51.19 11.51 -7.48
C ALA A 270 -51.26 10.05 -6.99
N ALA A 271 -50.10 9.45 -6.73
CA ALA A 271 -49.98 8.07 -6.27
C ALA A 271 -49.87 7.93 -4.74
N GLY A 272 -49.61 9.02 -4.02
CA GLY A 272 -49.55 9.06 -2.55
C GLY A 272 -48.31 8.40 -1.97
N GLY A 273 -47.15 8.58 -2.62
CA GLY A 273 -45.87 8.03 -2.18
C GLY A 273 -44.71 8.54 -3.02
N PHE A 274 -43.52 7.97 -2.83
CA PHE A 274 -42.30 8.34 -3.55
C PHE A 274 -41.95 7.34 -4.63
N ARG A 275 -41.26 7.81 -5.66
CA ARG A 275 -40.66 7.03 -6.72
C ARG A 275 -39.16 7.02 -6.51
N VAL A 276 -38.53 5.85 -6.68
CA VAL A 276 -37.08 5.76 -6.65
C VAL A 276 -36.54 6.21 -7.99
N VAL A 277 -35.58 7.12 -7.97
CA VAL A 277 -34.91 7.64 -9.16
C VAL A 277 -33.44 7.33 -9.06
N SER A 278 -32.92 6.65 -10.08
CA SER A 278 -31.48 6.48 -10.28
C SER A 278 -31.03 7.40 -11.41
N GLN A 279 -30.22 8.39 -11.07
CA GLN A 279 -29.58 9.31 -12.01
C GLN A 279 -28.13 8.87 -12.27
N ARG A 280 -27.66 9.07 -13.49
CA ARG A 280 -26.31 8.80 -13.96
C ARG A 280 -25.83 9.94 -14.84
N GLY A 281 -24.83 10.70 -14.39
CA GLY A 281 -24.46 12.00 -14.96
C GLY A 281 -25.41 13.13 -14.52
N SER A 282 -25.54 14.18 -15.33
CA SER A 282 -26.16 15.45 -14.92
C SER A 282 -27.68 15.43 -14.83
N SER A 283 -28.23 16.03 -13.76
CA SER A 283 -29.66 16.30 -13.56
C SER A 283 -30.24 17.24 -14.63
N LEU A 284 -29.39 18.02 -15.32
CA LEU A 284 -29.79 18.91 -16.41
C LEU A 284 -30.13 18.16 -17.71
N SER A 285 -29.84 16.86 -17.79
CA SER A 285 -30.18 16.02 -18.93
C SER A 285 -31.47 15.23 -18.67
N PRO A 286 -32.51 15.34 -19.53
CA PRO A 286 -33.75 14.58 -19.35
C PRO A 286 -33.59 13.08 -19.66
N THR A 287 -32.39 12.64 -20.02
CA THR A 287 -32.07 11.24 -20.38
C THR A 287 -31.08 10.59 -19.40
N SER A 288 -30.73 11.28 -18.31
CA SER A 288 -29.76 10.80 -17.31
C SER A 288 -30.40 10.03 -16.16
N SER A 289 -31.73 9.94 -16.07
CA SER A 289 -32.40 9.29 -14.94
C SER A 289 -33.43 8.23 -15.33
N LEU A 290 -33.58 7.22 -14.45
CA LEU A 290 -34.59 6.16 -14.53
C LEU A 290 -35.45 6.19 -13.27
N ARG A 291 -36.77 6.28 -13.47
CA ARG A 291 -37.78 6.34 -12.40
C ARG A 291 -38.50 5.00 -12.23
N SER A 292 -38.75 4.59 -10.99
CA SER A 292 -39.43 3.32 -10.66
C SER A 292 -40.94 3.33 -10.98
N THR A 293 -41.50 2.17 -11.33
CA THR A 293 -42.94 1.92 -11.46
C THR A 293 -43.59 1.55 -10.13
N SER A 294 -42.80 1.13 -9.14
CA SER A 294 -43.24 0.88 -7.76
C SER A 294 -43.11 2.15 -6.89
N LEU A 295 -43.86 2.20 -5.78
CA LEU A 295 -43.89 3.31 -4.84
C LEU A 295 -43.25 2.94 -3.50
N VAL A 296 -42.48 3.86 -2.94
CA VAL A 296 -42.04 3.86 -1.53
C VAL A 296 -43.08 4.64 -0.73
N LYS A 297 -43.63 4.05 0.33
CA LYS A 297 -44.68 4.68 1.15
C LYS A 297 -44.05 5.42 2.34
N PRO A 298 -44.57 6.60 2.71
CA PRO A 298 -44.17 7.26 3.94
C PRO A 298 -44.40 6.37 5.18
N ASP A 299 -43.60 6.57 6.21
CA ASP A 299 -43.62 5.90 7.51
C ASP A 299 -43.49 4.37 7.41
N LYS A 300 -42.78 3.89 6.38
CA LYS A 300 -42.50 2.46 6.19
C LYS A 300 -41.07 2.21 5.77
N TRP A 301 -40.40 1.34 6.53
CA TRP A 301 -39.13 0.76 6.11
C TRP A 301 -39.29 0.05 4.77
N THR A 302 -38.50 0.49 3.79
CA THR A 302 -38.48 -0.02 2.43
C THR A 302 -37.02 -0.21 2.01
N ASN A 303 -36.71 -1.33 1.37
CA ASN A 303 -35.41 -1.51 0.74
C ASN A 303 -35.46 -1.00 -0.70
N ILE A 304 -34.48 -0.19 -1.10
CA ILE A 304 -34.35 0.29 -2.48
C ILE A 304 -32.96 -0.04 -3.01
N ALA A 305 -32.85 -0.27 -4.31
CA ALA A 305 -31.54 -0.46 -4.94
C ALA A 305 -31.51 0.04 -6.38
N THR A 306 -30.32 0.30 -6.89
CA THR A 306 -30.05 0.51 -8.31
C THR A 306 -28.82 -0.29 -8.73
N THR A 307 -28.87 -0.92 -9.91
CA THR A 307 -27.77 -1.69 -10.50
C THR A 307 -27.51 -1.22 -11.92
N PHE A 308 -26.25 -1.03 -12.30
CA PHE A 308 -25.85 -0.76 -13.67
C PHE A 308 -24.77 -1.74 -14.11
N ASP A 309 -24.99 -2.47 -15.20
CA ASP A 309 -24.06 -3.52 -15.69
C ASP A 309 -23.13 -3.05 -16.81
N GLY A 310 -23.11 -1.74 -17.08
CA GLY A 310 -22.43 -1.13 -18.22
C GLY A 310 -23.33 -0.84 -19.42
N VAL A 311 -24.54 -1.42 -19.46
CA VAL A 311 -25.54 -1.19 -20.51
C VAL A 311 -26.93 -0.89 -19.93
N LEU A 312 -27.39 -1.71 -18.98
CA LEU A 312 -28.73 -1.67 -18.41
C LEU A 312 -28.70 -1.12 -16.99
N LEU A 313 -29.43 -0.01 -16.78
CA LEU A 313 -29.73 0.52 -15.45
C LEU A 313 -31.05 -0.07 -14.97
N THR A 314 -31.07 -0.66 -13.77
CA THR A 314 -32.26 -1.27 -13.17
C THR A 314 -32.48 -0.74 -11.76
N VAL A 315 -33.71 -0.33 -11.44
CA VAL A 315 -34.12 0.13 -10.11
C VAL A 315 -34.98 -0.94 -9.44
N TYR A 316 -34.80 -1.14 -8.13
CA TYR A 316 -35.49 -2.13 -7.32
C TYR A 316 -36.22 -1.48 -6.13
N VAL A 317 -37.37 -2.03 -5.77
CA VAL A 317 -38.12 -1.70 -4.55
C VAL A 317 -38.51 -3.01 -3.87
N ASP A 318 -38.16 -3.15 -2.58
CA ASP A 318 -38.27 -4.38 -1.79
C ASP A 318 -37.70 -5.62 -2.49
N GLY A 319 -36.52 -5.44 -3.09
CA GLY A 319 -35.79 -6.48 -3.82
C GLY A 319 -36.41 -6.89 -5.17
N GLN A 320 -37.54 -6.29 -5.58
CA GLN A 320 -38.20 -6.58 -6.86
C GLN A 320 -37.82 -5.53 -7.92
N PRO A 321 -37.51 -5.93 -9.17
CA PRO A 321 -37.27 -4.97 -10.25
C PRO A 321 -38.49 -4.07 -10.46
N ALA A 322 -38.27 -2.76 -10.39
CA ALA A 322 -39.28 -1.72 -10.50
C ALA A 322 -39.05 -0.81 -11.72
N GLY A 323 -38.07 -1.07 -12.56
CA GLY A 323 -37.84 -0.34 -13.81
C GLY A 323 -36.46 -0.68 -14.38
N ALA A 324 -36.35 -0.74 -15.70
CA ALA A 324 -35.07 -0.99 -16.38
C ALA A 324 -35.01 -0.24 -17.72
N ALA A 325 -33.86 0.36 -18.03
CA ALA A 325 -33.63 1.03 -19.31
C ALA A 325 -32.14 1.02 -19.66
N ALA A 326 -31.83 1.10 -20.97
CA ALA A 326 -30.47 1.16 -21.45
C ALA A 326 -29.90 2.57 -21.31
N PHE A 327 -28.67 2.68 -20.82
CA PHE A 327 -27.94 3.93 -20.66
C PHE A 327 -26.59 3.87 -21.40
N GLY A 328 -26.24 4.97 -22.06
CA GLY A 328 -24.96 5.11 -22.75
C GLY A 328 -23.83 5.56 -21.80
N PRO A 329 -22.60 5.72 -22.33
CA PRO A 329 -21.49 6.22 -21.54
C PRO A 329 -21.73 7.65 -21.03
N VAL A 330 -21.28 7.94 -19.80
CA VAL A 330 -21.20 9.32 -19.28
C VAL A 330 -19.75 9.83 -19.38
N PRO A 331 -19.52 11.14 -19.59
CA PRO A 331 -18.18 11.74 -19.48
C PRO A 331 -17.50 11.47 -18.13
N LEU A 332 -16.17 11.57 -18.09
CA LEU A 332 -15.37 11.37 -16.88
C LEU A 332 -14.76 12.71 -16.44
N ASP A 333 -15.57 13.57 -15.83
CA ASP A 333 -15.12 14.90 -15.41
C ASP A 333 -14.36 14.88 -14.07
N SER A 334 -14.58 13.86 -13.23
CA SER A 334 -13.83 13.61 -12.00
C SER A 334 -13.54 12.12 -11.84
N ALA A 335 -12.31 11.79 -11.41
CA ALA A 335 -11.87 10.41 -11.14
C ALA A 335 -12.07 9.98 -9.68
N HIS A 336 -12.62 10.86 -8.83
CA HIS A 336 -12.83 10.62 -7.40
C HIS A 336 -14.30 10.83 -7.04
N GLY A 337 -14.80 10.02 -6.11
CA GLY A 337 -16.14 10.16 -5.55
C GLY A 337 -16.18 11.15 -4.39
N GLU A 338 -17.27 11.90 -4.30
CA GLU A 338 -17.60 12.80 -3.20
C GLU A 338 -18.94 12.35 -2.61
N VAL A 339 -18.88 11.33 -1.73
CA VAL A 339 -20.07 10.65 -1.20
C VAL A 339 -20.78 11.52 -0.17
N GLN A 340 -22.08 11.71 -0.35
CA GLN A 340 -23.02 12.26 0.64
C GLN A 340 -24.20 11.31 0.79
N ILE A 341 -24.59 11.06 2.04
CA ILE A 341 -25.73 10.23 2.42
C ILE A 341 -26.82 11.15 2.99
N GLY A 342 -28.02 11.07 2.43
CA GLY A 342 -29.16 11.86 2.89
C GLY A 342 -29.25 13.28 2.32
N ALA A 343 -28.32 13.70 1.47
CA ALA A 343 -28.38 14.94 0.71
C ALA A 343 -27.51 14.83 -0.56
N GLY A 344 -27.63 15.83 -1.43
CA GLY A 344 -26.70 16.08 -2.53
C GLY A 344 -26.17 17.52 -2.49
N PHE A 345 -25.44 17.87 -3.54
CA PHE A 345 -24.85 19.20 -3.70
C PHE A 345 -24.76 19.58 -5.18
N THR A 346 -24.67 20.88 -5.43
CA THR A 346 -24.27 21.47 -6.72
C THR A 346 -23.17 22.49 -6.53
N VAL A 347 -22.51 22.91 -7.60
CA VAL A 347 -21.50 24.00 -7.54
C VAL A 347 -22.05 25.26 -6.87
N ASP A 348 -23.31 25.61 -7.13
CA ASP A 348 -23.95 26.81 -6.56
C ASP A 348 -24.55 26.58 -5.16
N GLN A 349 -24.79 25.31 -4.79
CA GLN A 349 -25.26 24.89 -3.47
C GLN A 349 -24.41 23.74 -2.94
N PRO A 350 -23.22 24.02 -2.38
CA PRO A 350 -22.25 23.01 -2.03
C PRO A 350 -22.66 22.11 -0.84
N PHE A 351 -23.80 22.36 -0.20
CA PHE A 351 -24.28 21.61 0.95
C PHE A 351 -25.81 21.43 0.95
N ALA A 352 -26.26 20.22 1.31
CA ALA A 352 -27.63 19.90 1.71
C ALA A 352 -28.77 20.14 0.69
N THR A 353 -28.51 19.96 -0.60
CA THR A 353 -29.56 19.93 -1.64
C THR A 353 -30.36 18.62 -1.56
N MET A 354 -31.68 18.66 -1.79
CA MET A 354 -32.59 17.50 -1.69
C MET A 354 -32.48 16.72 -0.37
N PRO A 355 -32.59 17.36 0.81
CA PRO A 355 -32.31 16.69 2.08
C PRO A 355 -33.39 15.64 2.41
N LEU A 356 -32.95 14.43 2.75
CA LEU A 356 -33.80 13.34 3.20
C LEU A 356 -34.46 13.68 4.54
N GLN A 357 -35.76 13.39 4.63
CA GLN A 357 -36.57 13.57 5.83
C GLN A 357 -37.03 12.20 6.31
N GLY A 358 -36.19 11.55 7.12
CA GLY A 358 -36.46 10.22 7.63
C GLY A 358 -35.20 9.52 8.14
N HIS A 359 -35.19 8.20 8.02
CA HIS A 359 -34.18 7.33 8.62
C HIS A 359 -33.52 6.43 7.58
N VAL A 360 -32.21 6.17 7.73
CA VAL A 360 -31.44 5.20 6.94
C VAL A 360 -30.78 4.22 7.91
N SER A 361 -31.05 2.91 7.78
CA SER A 361 -30.45 1.91 8.67
C SER A 361 -29.18 1.31 8.09
N ARG A 362 -29.19 1.00 6.79
CA ARG A 362 -28.07 0.40 6.07
C ARG A 362 -27.96 0.96 4.66
N LEU A 363 -26.73 1.11 4.17
CA LEU A 363 -26.43 1.49 2.80
C LEU A 363 -25.18 0.78 2.32
N GLU A 364 -25.27 0.09 1.19
CA GLU A 364 -24.17 -0.65 0.57
C GLU A 364 -23.85 -0.13 -0.83
N VAL A 365 -22.56 -0.05 -1.17
CA VAL A 365 -22.07 0.34 -2.51
C VAL A 365 -21.17 -0.77 -3.06
N TRP A 366 -21.37 -1.13 -4.32
CA TRP A 366 -20.62 -2.19 -5.02
C TRP A 366 -20.06 -1.69 -6.34
N SER A 367 -18.86 -2.15 -6.70
CA SER A 367 -18.15 -2.00 -7.99
C SER A 367 -18.69 -2.91 -9.09
N ARG A 368 -19.81 -3.59 -8.85
CA ARG A 368 -20.45 -4.50 -9.81
C ARG A 368 -21.97 -4.38 -9.77
N ALA A 369 -22.62 -4.72 -10.88
CA ALA A 369 -24.05 -4.94 -10.89
C ALA A 369 -24.38 -6.25 -10.14
N LEU A 370 -25.15 -6.14 -9.07
CA LEU A 370 -25.77 -7.30 -8.43
C LEU A 370 -26.92 -7.81 -9.30
N THR A 371 -27.07 -9.12 -9.35
CA THR A 371 -28.27 -9.74 -9.93
C THR A 371 -29.47 -9.52 -9.02
N ALA A 372 -30.69 -9.63 -9.56
CA ALA A 372 -31.92 -9.51 -8.76
C ALA A 372 -31.96 -10.49 -7.56
N ALA A 373 -31.36 -11.68 -7.69
CA ALA A 373 -31.26 -12.65 -6.61
C ALA A 373 -30.28 -12.20 -5.51
N GLU A 374 -29.17 -11.57 -5.88
CA GLU A 374 -28.21 -11.01 -4.93
C GLU A 374 -28.78 -9.79 -4.21
N VAL A 375 -29.47 -8.88 -4.92
CA VAL A 375 -30.18 -7.74 -4.30
C VAL A 375 -31.18 -8.25 -3.25
N LEU A 376 -31.96 -9.29 -3.58
CA LEU A 376 -32.89 -9.90 -2.63
C LEU A 376 -32.19 -10.61 -1.46
N THR A 377 -31.01 -11.19 -1.70
CA THR A 377 -30.20 -11.81 -0.64
C THR A 377 -29.71 -10.74 0.34
N HIS A 378 -29.13 -9.65 -0.17
CA HIS A 378 -28.57 -8.58 0.65
C HIS A 378 -29.62 -7.71 1.37
N LEU A 379 -30.86 -7.74 0.87
CA LEU A 379 -32.03 -7.20 1.57
C LEU A 379 -32.25 -7.88 2.93
N HIS A 380 -32.04 -9.20 3.01
CA HIS A 380 -32.29 -10.04 4.20
C HIS A 380 -31.05 -10.36 5.03
N THR A 381 -29.86 -10.10 4.50
CA THR A 381 -28.62 -10.45 5.18
C THR A 381 -27.56 -9.44 4.75
N PRO A 382 -26.99 -8.67 5.69
CA PRO A 382 -25.88 -7.79 5.37
C PRO A 382 -24.77 -8.55 4.62
N PRO A 383 -24.12 -7.93 3.63
CA PRO A 383 -22.99 -8.58 2.98
C PRO A 383 -21.86 -8.83 4.00
N ALA A 384 -21.09 -9.90 3.80
CA ALA A 384 -19.84 -10.06 4.53
C ALA A 384 -18.82 -9.00 4.07
N ASP A 385 -17.93 -8.57 4.97
CA ASP A 385 -16.93 -7.53 4.67
C ASP A 385 -15.98 -7.91 3.52
N ASP A 386 -15.85 -9.21 3.22
CA ASP A 386 -15.04 -9.75 2.13
C ASP A 386 -15.85 -10.06 0.85
N ALA A 387 -17.11 -9.65 0.77
CA ALA A 387 -17.97 -9.92 -0.36
C ALA A 387 -17.39 -9.33 -1.66
N PRO A 388 -17.19 -10.13 -2.73
CA PRO A 388 -16.55 -9.66 -3.96
C PRO A 388 -17.28 -8.47 -4.59
N GLY A 389 -16.53 -7.38 -4.77
CA GLY A 389 -16.98 -6.16 -5.40
C GLY A 389 -17.72 -5.20 -4.45
N LEU A 390 -17.83 -5.48 -3.16
CA LEU A 390 -18.31 -4.51 -2.17
C LEU A 390 -17.25 -3.40 -2.01
N GLU A 391 -17.68 -2.15 -2.15
CA GLU A 391 -16.80 -0.96 -2.02
C GLU A 391 -17.03 -0.19 -0.72
N ALA A 392 -18.27 -0.17 -0.21
CA ALA A 392 -18.61 0.45 1.06
C ALA A 392 -19.81 -0.26 1.71
N ASN A 393 -19.80 -0.33 3.05
CA ASN A 393 -20.89 -0.81 3.87
C ASN A 393 -21.12 0.15 5.06
N TYR A 394 -22.16 0.96 4.97
CA TYR A 394 -22.56 1.88 6.03
C TYR A 394 -23.70 1.27 6.85
N ASP A 395 -23.38 0.72 8.01
CA ASP A 395 -24.36 0.15 8.95
C ASP A 395 -24.63 1.08 10.13
N PHE A 396 -25.70 1.87 10.01
CA PHE A 396 -26.17 2.79 11.05
C PHE A 396 -26.98 2.10 12.15
N THR A 397 -27.05 0.77 12.14
CA THR A 397 -27.65 0.00 13.23
C THR A 397 -26.66 -0.28 14.37
N THR A 398 -25.38 0.05 14.15
CA THR A 398 -24.30 -0.13 15.11
C THR A 398 -23.88 1.21 15.74
N GLU A 399 -23.12 1.15 16.83
CA GLU A 399 -22.59 2.34 17.50
C GLU A 399 -21.43 3.02 16.74
N ARG A 400 -20.97 2.42 15.63
CA ARG A 400 -19.79 2.91 14.89
C ARG A 400 -20.23 3.65 13.63
N MET A 401 -19.96 4.96 13.62
CA MET A 401 -20.21 5.80 12.44
C MET A 401 -19.03 5.77 11.50
N ARG A 402 -18.97 4.75 10.65
CA ARG A 402 -17.90 4.53 9.68
C ARG A 402 -18.38 3.66 8.51
N ASP A 403 -17.59 3.64 7.45
CA ASP A 403 -17.58 2.53 6.50
C ASP A 403 -16.93 1.30 7.15
N ASP A 404 -17.64 0.17 7.21
CA ASP A 404 -17.14 -1.05 7.85
C ASP A 404 -16.04 -1.77 7.04
N LEU A 405 -15.83 -1.43 5.76
CA LEU A 405 -14.75 -1.97 4.94
C LEU A 405 -13.44 -1.16 5.07
N GLY A 406 -13.52 0.16 4.95
CA GLY A 406 -12.38 1.08 4.91
C GLY A 406 -12.02 1.74 6.26
N ASP A 407 -12.87 1.59 7.27
CA ASP A 407 -12.77 2.26 8.59
C ASP A 407 -12.72 3.80 8.48
N HIS A 408 -13.24 4.37 7.38
CA HIS A 408 -13.40 5.81 7.19
C HIS A 408 -14.55 6.30 8.07
N PRO A 409 -14.34 7.32 8.94
CA PRO A 409 -15.41 7.81 9.79
C PRO A 409 -16.48 8.52 8.98
N VAL A 410 -17.75 8.31 9.33
CA VAL A 410 -18.88 9.06 8.79
C VAL A 410 -19.13 10.28 9.67
N GLY A 411 -18.91 11.47 9.11
CA GLY A 411 -19.26 12.74 9.72
C GLY A 411 -20.78 12.96 9.71
N LEU A 412 -21.34 13.38 10.84
CA LEU A 412 -22.74 13.78 10.97
C LEU A 412 -22.84 15.30 10.90
N ALA A 413 -23.55 15.82 9.91
CA ALA A 413 -23.68 17.24 9.65
C ALA A 413 -25.10 17.74 9.93
N ASP A 414 -25.22 19.04 10.26
CA ASP A 414 -26.48 19.79 10.34
C ASP A 414 -27.61 19.16 11.17
N GLY A 415 -27.24 18.47 12.25
CA GLY A 415 -28.19 17.87 13.18
C GLY A 415 -28.55 16.41 12.86
N ALA A 416 -27.82 15.76 11.96
CA ALA A 416 -27.89 14.31 11.79
C ALA A 416 -27.53 13.61 13.12
N THR A 417 -28.31 12.60 13.49
CA THR A 417 -28.09 11.83 14.73
C THR A 417 -28.27 10.35 14.47
N VAL A 418 -27.63 9.51 15.28
CA VAL A 418 -27.97 8.08 15.34
C VAL A 418 -28.93 7.90 16.48
N GLY A 419 -30.04 7.24 16.21
CA GLY A 419 -31.07 6.97 17.20
C GLY A 419 -31.89 5.76 16.81
N GLU A 420 -33.06 5.64 17.41
CA GLU A 420 -34.01 4.60 17.10
C GLU A 420 -35.27 5.21 16.51
N HIS A 421 -35.62 4.76 15.31
CA HIS A 421 -36.97 4.94 14.81
C HIS A 421 -37.92 4.01 15.58
N THR A 422 -39.01 4.56 16.13
CA THR A 422 -39.95 3.80 16.96
C THR A 422 -41.34 3.72 16.33
N GLU A 423 -41.97 2.56 16.42
CA GLU A 423 -43.36 2.34 15.96
C GLU A 423 -44.12 1.38 16.89
N PRO A 424 -45.47 1.41 16.93
CA PRO A 424 -46.24 0.48 17.76
C PRO A 424 -46.06 -0.99 17.34
N ALA A 425 -45.79 -1.89 18.30
CA ALA A 425 -45.69 -3.33 18.01
C ALA A 425 -47.09 -3.96 17.79
N THR A 426 -47.26 -4.72 16.69
CA THR A 426 -48.48 -5.47 16.39
C THR A 426 -48.37 -6.94 16.79
N ALA A 427 -49.47 -7.52 17.29
CA ALA A 427 -49.52 -8.93 17.73
C ALA A 427 -49.30 -9.90 16.56
N GLY A 428 -48.42 -10.89 16.74
CA GLY A 428 -48.16 -11.95 15.76
C GLY A 428 -47.17 -11.63 14.65
N GLY A 429 -46.44 -10.51 14.71
CA GLY A 429 -45.26 -10.30 13.88
C GLY A 429 -44.17 -11.34 14.21
N PRO A 430 -43.31 -11.73 13.25
CA PRO A 430 -42.20 -12.64 13.55
C PRO A 430 -41.39 -12.06 14.72
N ALA A 431 -41.12 -12.89 15.73
CA ALA A 431 -40.16 -12.54 16.74
C ALA A 431 -38.85 -12.25 15.99
N PRO A 432 -38.21 -11.08 16.19
CA PRO A 432 -36.83 -10.89 15.77
C PRO A 432 -36.04 -12.09 16.29
N THR A 433 -35.10 -12.62 15.49
CA THR A 433 -34.28 -13.77 15.89
C THR A 433 -33.84 -13.56 17.33
N GLY A 434 -34.26 -14.51 18.18
CA GLY A 434 -34.12 -14.41 19.63
C GLY A 434 -32.67 -14.18 20.03
N ARG A 435 -32.47 -13.89 21.33
CA ARG A 435 -31.15 -13.85 22.00
C ARG A 435 -30.06 -14.48 21.14
N PRO A 436 -29.04 -13.72 20.70
CA PRO A 436 -27.95 -14.29 19.93
C PRO A 436 -27.54 -15.59 20.62
N ALA A 437 -27.82 -16.72 19.97
CA ALA A 437 -27.32 -17.99 20.44
C ALA A 437 -25.82 -17.92 20.15
N LEU A 438 -25.05 -17.46 21.12
CA LEU A 438 -23.60 -17.62 21.08
C LEU A 438 -23.28 -18.94 21.78
N THR A 439 -22.67 -19.79 20.98
CA THR A 439 -21.80 -20.90 21.35
C THR A 439 -21.30 -20.80 22.78
N ALA A 440 -21.54 -21.86 23.55
CA ALA A 440 -21.05 -22.01 24.91
C ALA A 440 -19.62 -21.49 25.02
N SER A 441 -19.36 -20.55 25.93
CA SER A 441 -17.99 -20.31 26.38
C SER A 441 -17.41 -21.66 26.78
N PRO A 442 -16.18 -22.00 26.36
CA PRO A 442 -15.58 -23.26 26.74
C PRO A 442 -15.52 -23.36 28.26
N GLU A 443 -15.77 -24.56 28.81
CA GLU A 443 -15.66 -24.77 30.25
C GLU A 443 -14.25 -24.34 30.72
N PRO A 444 -14.15 -23.57 31.82
CA PRO A 444 -12.87 -23.20 32.36
C PRO A 444 -12.10 -24.45 32.79
N LEU A 445 -10.81 -24.53 32.43
CA LEU A 445 -9.95 -25.65 32.81
C LEU A 445 -10.01 -25.93 34.31
N SER A 446 -10.18 -27.20 34.67
CA SER A 446 -10.20 -27.63 36.06
C SER A 446 -8.83 -27.41 36.71
N ARG A 447 -8.80 -27.35 38.05
CA ARG A 447 -7.53 -27.25 38.80
C ARG A 447 -6.56 -28.39 38.49
N VAL A 448 -7.07 -29.59 38.25
CA VAL A 448 -6.25 -30.77 37.93
C VAL A 448 -5.58 -30.62 36.57
N GLU A 449 -6.30 -30.10 35.57
CA GLU A 449 -5.74 -29.84 34.24
C GLU A 449 -4.68 -28.75 34.27
N LEU A 450 -4.93 -27.65 35.00
CA LEU A 450 -3.95 -26.59 35.22
C LEU A 450 -2.67 -27.11 35.89
N GLU A 451 -2.79 -27.97 36.90
CA GLU A 451 -1.65 -28.60 37.57
C GLU A 451 -0.88 -29.56 36.65
N ALA A 452 -1.59 -30.32 35.80
CA ALA A 452 -0.98 -31.21 34.82
C ALA A 452 -0.21 -30.44 33.74
N LEU A 453 -0.79 -29.36 33.20
CA LEU A 453 -0.12 -28.47 32.23
C LEU A 453 1.06 -27.72 32.84
N ARG A 454 1.02 -27.43 34.14
CA ARG A 454 2.17 -26.86 34.86
C ARG A 454 3.30 -27.88 35.02
N ALA A 455 2.95 -29.12 35.31
CA ALA A 455 3.90 -30.22 35.49
C ALA A 455 4.53 -30.70 34.18
N SER A 456 3.98 -30.34 33.02
CA SER A 456 4.53 -30.70 31.70
C SER A 456 5.75 -29.87 31.29
N ILE A 457 6.03 -28.75 31.98
CA ILE A 457 7.18 -27.90 31.71
C ILE A 457 8.45 -28.64 32.20
N ASP A 458 9.39 -28.93 31.29
CA ASP A 458 10.73 -29.47 31.63
C ASP A 458 11.76 -28.31 31.72
N PRO A 459 12.13 -27.86 32.94
CA PRO A 459 13.12 -26.78 33.14
C PRO A 459 14.47 -27.08 32.48
N ALA A 460 14.88 -28.35 32.50
CA ALA A 460 16.17 -28.77 31.98
C ALA A 460 16.15 -28.81 30.43
N ALA A 461 15.01 -29.14 29.80
CA ALA A 461 14.88 -29.05 28.34
C ALA A 461 15.00 -27.60 27.86
N LEU A 462 14.31 -26.66 28.49
CA LEU A 462 14.34 -25.25 28.11
C LEU A 462 15.77 -24.69 28.06
N LEU A 463 16.60 -24.99 29.07
CA LEU A 463 18.00 -24.56 29.08
C LEU A 463 18.88 -25.34 28.08
N ARG A 464 18.64 -26.63 27.87
CA ARG A 464 19.37 -27.43 26.87
C ARG A 464 19.12 -26.90 25.46
N GLU A 465 17.88 -26.53 25.14
CA GLU A 465 17.45 -26.16 23.79
C GLU A 465 17.68 -24.68 23.49
N HIS A 466 17.44 -23.79 24.46
CA HIS A 466 17.44 -22.34 24.23
C HIS A 466 18.47 -21.57 25.07
N GLY A 467 19.23 -22.24 25.93
CA GLY A 467 20.18 -21.58 26.83
C GLY A 467 21.28 -20.79 26.12
N ALA A 468 21.60 -21.10 24.86
CA ALA A 468 22.55 -20.33 24.07
C ALA A 468 21.98 -18.96 23.64
N ASP A 469 20.71 -18.91 23.21
CA ASP A 469 20.05 -17.67 22.81
C ASP A 469 19.79 -16.76 24.03
N LEU A 470 19.37 -17.35 25.16
CA LEU A 470 19.19 -16.59 26.41
C LEU A 470 20.51 -15.98 26.94
N ARG A 471 21.63 -16.72 26.86
CA ARG A 471 22.95 -16.19 27.23
C ARG A 471 23.42 -15.08 26.29
N ARG A 472 23.11 -15.18 24.99
CA ARG A 472 23.40 -14.12 24.02
C ARG A 472 22.61 -12.85 24.33
N ALA A 473 21.32 -12.97 24.67
CA ALA A 473 20.51 -11.82 25.08
C ALA A 473 21.06 -11.16 26.35
N MET A 474 21.48 -11.96 27.34
CA MET A 474 22.17 -11.46 28.55
C MET A 474 23.43 -10.66 28.21
N GLU A 475 24.30 -11.17 27.34
CA GLU A 475 25.53 -10.49 26.93
C GLU A 475 25.21 -9.15 26.22
N ALA A 476 24.21 -9.14 25.34
CA ALA A 476 23.80 -7.94 24.59
C ALA A 476 23.21 -6.86 25.50
N ASP A 477 22.27 -7.21 26.39
CA ASP A 477 21.67 -6.29 27.35
C ASP A 477 22.71 -5.73 28.33
N THR A 478 23.64 -6.58 28.80
CA THR A 478 24.72 -6.14 29.69
C THR A 478 25.69 -5.18 28.98
N ALA A 479 25.99 -5.42 27.69
CA ALA A 479 26.87 -4.56 26.91
C ALA A 479 26.24 -3.21 26.54
N ALA A 480 24.90 -3.15 26.41
CA ALA A 480 24.17 -1.95 26.04
C ALA A 480 24.19 -0.86 27.12
N VAL A 481 24.58 -1.19 28.36
CA VAL A 481 24.54 -0.28 29.50
C VAL A 481 25.92 0.34 29.78
N PRO A 482 26.04 1.68 29.87
CA PRO A 482 27.34 2.35 29.93
C PRO A 482 28.05 2.28 31.31
N GLY A 483 27.30 2.27 32.42
CA GLY A 483 27.85 2.30 33.79
C GLY A 483 28.20 0.93 34.35
N ALA A 484 29.33 0.79 35.05
CA ALA A 484 29.79 -0.50 35.58
C ALA A 484 28.84 -1.13 36.62
N GLU A 485 28.28 -0.32 37.52
CA GLU A 485 27.28 -0.78 38.50
C GLU A 485 25.95 -1.18 37.83
N ASP A 486 25.53 -0.41 36.83
CA ASP A 486 24.31 -0.69 36.07
C ASP A 486 24.45 -1.96 35.21
N ARG A 487 25.64 -2.20 34.62
CA ARG A 487 25.96 -3.46 33.93
C ARG A 487 25.88 -4.66 34.87
N GLN A 488 26.43 -4.54 36.08
CA GLN A 488 26.38 -5.61 37.07
C GLN A 488 24.92 -5.92 37.45
N ARG A 489 24.09 -4.89 37.65
CA ARG A 489 22.67 -5.06 37.98
C ARG A 489 21.89 -5.83 36.89
N VAL A 490 22.08 -5.46 35.63
CA VAL A 490 21.44 -6.16 34.49
C VAL A 490 21.94 -7.60 34.37
N HIS A 491 23.24 -7.81 34.58
CA HIS A 491 23.83 -9.14 34.58
C HIS A 491 23.25 -10.04 35.68
N ASP A 492 23.16 -9.53 36.91
CA ASP A 492 22.62 -10.26 38.06
C ASP A 492 21.14 -10.63 37.84
N ALA A 493 20.33 -9.74 37.26
CA ALA A 493 18.94 -10.01 36.91
C ALA A 493 18.80 -11.13 35.87
N TRP A 494 19.67 -11.15 34.85
CA TRP A 494 19.73 -12.25 33.87
C TRP A 494 20.20 -13.56 34.48
N GLN A 495 21.19 -13.54 35.37
CA GLN A 495 21.61 -14.73 36.10
C GLN A 495 20.47 -15.32 36.93
N GLU A 496 19.72 -14.47 37.65
CA GLU A 496 18.56 -14.91 38.44
C GLU A 496 17.49 -15.55 37.56
N VAL A 497 17.17 -14.97 36.40
CA VAL A 497 16.21 -15.55 35.46
C VAL A 497 16.70 -16.88 34.88
N LEU A 498 17.97 -17.00 34.49
CA LEU A 498 18.55 -18.24 33.97
C LEU A 498 18.54 -19.36 35.02
N ASP A 499 18.93 -19.05 36.26
CA ASP A 499 18.90 -19.99 37.38
C ASP A 499 17.46 -20.45 37.68
N GLN A 500 16.51 -19.52 37.63
CA GLN A 500 15.11 -19.81 37.91
C GLN A 500 14.47 -20.64 36.80
N ILE A 501 14.77 -20.37 35.51
CA ILE A 501 14.36 -21.22 34.38
C ILE A 501 14.87 -22.65 34.56
N GLY A 502 16.06 -22.85 35.12
CA GLY A 502 16.62 -24.18 35.36
C GLY A 502 16.01 -24.95 36.55
N ARG A 503 15.30 -24.26 37.45
CA ARG A 503 14.69 -24.85 38.66
C ARG A 503 13.18 -24.94 38.57
N ASP A 504 12.51 -23.80 38.39
CA ASP A 504 11.06 -23.67 38.27
C ASP A 504 10.72 -22.40 37.45
N PRO A 505 10.50 -22.52 36.13
CA PRO A 505 10.12 -21.41 35.25
C PRO A 505 8.82 -20.71 35.68
N THR A 506 7.93 -21.41 36.38
CA THR A 506 6.62 -20.87 36.75
C THR A 506 6.70 -19.88 37.91
N ALA A 507 7.83 -19.87 38.62
CA ALA A 507 8.16 -18.91 39.66
C ALA A 507 8.81 -17.62 39.12
N LEU A 508 9.05 -17.51 37.81
CA LEU A 508 9.50 -16.27 37.20
C LEU A 508 8.52 -15.11 37.44
N PRO A 509 9.00 -13.85 37.42
CA PRO A 509 8.14 -12.67 37.50
C PRO A 509 7.06 -12.66 36.41
N PHE A 510 7.39 -13.14 35.21
CA PHE A 510 6.47 -13.28 34.09
C PHE A 510 6.94 -14.43 33.21
N PHE A 511 6.06 -15.38 32.92
CA PHE A 511 6.30 -16.49 32.01
C PHE A 511 4.99 -16.95 31.37
N LEU A 512 5.00 -17.27 30.08
CA LEU A 512 3.82 -17.74 29.35
C LEU A 512 4.09 -19.10 28.73
N THR A 513 3.09 -19.98 28.78
CA THR A 513 3.08 -21.23 28.02
C THR A 513 1.83 -21.30 27.16
N THR A 514 1.94 -21.98 26.01
CA THR A 514 0.84 -22.18 25.08
C THR A 514 0.59 -23.68 24.90
N HIS A 515 -0.68 -24.07 24.87
CA HIS A 515 -1.10 -25.46 24.84
C HIS A 515 -2.28 -25.62 23.88
N LEU A 516 -2.44 -26.84 23.36
CA LEU A 516 -3.63 -27.25 22.63
C LEU A 516 -4.41 -28.22 23.52
N VAL A 517 -5.59 -27.82 23.98
CA VAL A 517 -6.43 -28.65 24.86
C VAL A 517 -7.82 -28.73 24.26
N ASP A 518 -8.30 -29.94 23.97
CA ASP A 518 -9.65 -30.20 23.44
C ASP A 518 -10.07 -29.27 22.28
N GLY A 519 -9.18 -29.07 21.31
CA GLY A 519 -9.47 -28.22 20.14
C GLY A 519 -9.45 -26.71 20.41
N HIS A 520 -8.85 -26.29 21.53
CA HIS A 520 -8.69 -24.88 21.88
C HIS A 520 -7.21 -24.52 22.04
N HIS A 521 -6.83 -23.35 21.53
CA HIS A 521 -5.61 -22.65 21.92
C HIS A 521 -5.76 -22.14 23.35
N VAL A 522 -4.93 -22.63 24.26
CA VAL A 522 -4.87 -22.21 25.66
C VAL A 522 -3.55 -21.51 25.93
N VAL A 523 -3.60 -20.29 26.44
CA VAL A 523 -2.42 -19.53 26.88
C VAL A 523 -2.45 -19.42 28.39
N LEU A 524 -1.44 -19.95 29.07
CA LEU A 524 -1.29 -19.88 30.52
C LEU A 524 -0.24 -18.86 30.89
N CYS A 525 -0.60 -17.91 31.75
CA CYS A 525 0.33 -16.94 32.32
C CYS A 525 0.73 -17.38 33.73
N HIS A 526 2.02 -17.65 33.90
CA HIS A 526 2.66 -17.98 35.17
C HIS A 526 3.34 -16.75 35.75
N ARG A 527 3.15 -16.55 37.05
CA ARG A 527 3.67 -15.40 37.76
C ARG A 527 3.97 -15.74 39.20
N ARG A 528 5.24 -15.72 39.58
CA ARG A 528 5.70 -15.95 40.96
C ARG A 528 5.06 -17.20 41.60
N GLY A 529 4.87 -18.25 40.80
CA GLY A 529 4.31 -19.53 41.22
C GLY A 529 2.78 -19.64 41.14
N GLU A 530 2.08 -18.56 40.80
CA GLU A 530 0.65 -18.59 40.46
C GLU A 530 0.46 -18.81 38.96
N THR A 531 -0.65 -19.45 38.55
CA THR A 531 -0.97 -19.69 37.14
C THR A 531 -2.43 -19.34 36.90
N HIS A 532 -2.70 -18.65 35.80
CA HIS A 532 -4.06 -18.39 35.33
C HIS A 532 -4.15 -18.54 33.81
N VAL A 533 -5.36 -18.80 33.33
CA VAL A 533 -5.66 -18.85 31.89
C VAL A 533 -5.76 -17.41 31.37
N ALA A 534 -4.84 -17.03 30.51
CA ALA A 534 -4.81 -15.71 29.88
C ALA A 534 -5.64 -15.66 28.58
N LEU A 535 -5.78 -16.80 27.89
CA LEU A 535 -6.62 -16.99 26.70
C LEU A 535 -7.08 -18.44 26.60
N GLN A 536 -8.33 -18.65 26.19
CA GLN A 536 -8.84 -19.93 25.70
C GLN A 536 -9.73 -19.65 24.48
N MET A 537 -9.36 -20.18 23.32
CA MET A 537 -10.07 -19.91 22.06
C MET A 537 -10.06 -21.12 21.12
N PRO A 538 -11.17 -21.42 20.42
CA PRO A 538 -11.21 -22.53 19.48
C PRO A 538 -10.15 -22.40 18.38
N VAL A 539 -9.54 -23.51 17.96
CA VAL A 539 -8.59 -23.55 16.84
C VAL A 539 -9.22 -23.19 15.49
N THR A 540 -10.55 -23.15 15.41
CA THR A 540 -11.30 -22.72 14.22
C THR A 540 -11.38 -21.21 14.08
N GLU A 541 -11.16 -20.44 15.15
CA GLU A 541 -11.28 -18.98 15.13
C GLU A 541 -9.98 -18.28 14.69
N ILE A 542 -8.85 -18.95 14.79
CA ILE A 542 -7.55 -18.40 14.41
C ILE A 542 -6.63 -19.55 14.00
N ASP A 543 -5.84 -19.34 12.95
CA ASP A 543 -4.83 -20.31 12.59
C ASP A 543 -3.65 -20.27 13.58
N GLU A 544 -2.93 -21.38 13.65
CA GLU A 544 -1.80 -21.57 14.56
C GLU A 544 -0.69 -20.50 14.38
N CYS A 545 -0.47 -20.04 13.14
CA CYS A 545 0.55 -19.04 12.86
C CYS A 545 0.15 -17.66 13.36
N THR A 546 -1.09 -17.24 13.09
CA THR A 546 -1.62 -15.97 13.56
C THR A 546 -1.69 -15.96 15.08
N MET A 547 -2.13 -17.06 15.71
CA MET A 547 -2.09 -17.22 17.17
C MET A 547 -0.67 -17.06 17.74
N TRP A 548 0.33 -17.71 17.14
CA TRP A 548 1.72 -17.58 17.58
C TRP A 548 2.19 -16.12 17.57
N LYS A 549 1.87 -15.36 16.50
CA LYS A 549 2.20 -13.92 16.39
C LYS A 549 1.42 -13.07 17.39
N VAL A 550 0.15 -13.37 17.62
CA VAL A 550 -0.69 -12.68 18.61
C VAL A 550 -0.08 -12.81 20.01
N VAL A 551 0.35 -14.01 20.37
CA VAL A 551 0.99 -14.26 21.68
C VAL A 551 2.33 -13.54 21.82
N LEU A 552 3.12 -13.38 20.75
CA LEU A 552 4.35 -12.55 20.79
C LEU A 552 4.06 -11.09 21.14
N VAL A 553 3.03 -10.50 20.53
CA VAL A 553 2.59 -9.12 20.86
C VAL A 553 2.07 -9.05 22.29
N PHE A 554 1.31 -10.05 22.72
CA PHE A 554 0.82 -10.13 24.08
C PHE A 554 1.94 -10.24 25.12
N ILE A 555 2.99 -11.03 24.86
CA ILE A 555 4.18 -11.14 25.73
C ILE A 555 4.79 -9.76 25.98
N VAL A 556 4.96 -8.95 24.92
CA VAL A 556 5.51 -7.58 25.05
C VAL A 556 4.61 -6.72 25.94
N VAL A 557 3.30 -6.68 25.65
CA VAL A 557 2.37 -5.81 26.37
C VAL A 557 2.18 -6.25 27.82
N ALA A 558 1.87 -7.53 28.03
CA ALA A 558 1.64 -8.09 29.36
C ALA A 558 2.93 -8.11 30.21
N GLY A 559 4.08 -8.43 29.62
CA GLY A 559 5.35 -8.45 30.32
C GLY A 559 5.81 -7.06 30.76
N VAL A 560 5.62 -6.02 29.94
CA VAL A 560 5.89 -4.62 30.35
C VAL A 560 4.94 -4.18 31.46
N LEU A 561 3.67 -4.58 31.38
CA LEU A 561 2.68 -4.30 32.42
C LEU A 561 3.00 -4.97 33.75
N ASP A 562 3.47 -6.21 33.70
CA ASP A 562 3.88 -6.94 34.90
C ASP A 562 5.14 -6.32 35.52
N ALA A 563 6.17 -6.11 34.69
CA ALA A 563 7.46 -5.59 35.12
C ALA A 563 7.37 -4.21 35.79
N LEU A 564 6.59 -3.30 35.20
CA LEU A 564 6.54 -1.90 35.64
C LEU A 564 5.41 -1.59 36.63
N PHE A 565 4.33 -2.38 36.61
CA PHE A 565 3.09 -2.07 37.33
C PHE A 565 2.51 -3.26 38.11
N ALA A 566 3.09 -4.44 37.97
CA ALA A 566 2.64 -5.66 38.60
C ALA A 566 1.17 -6.03 38.27
N VAL A 567 0.69 -5.69 37.08
CA VAL A 567 -0.70 -5.89 36.67
C VAL A 567 -0.89 -7.23 35.95
N ARG A 568 -1.95 -7.97 36.31
CA ARG A 568 -2.37 -9.17 35.58
C ARG A 568 -3.07 -8.76 34.28
N ALA A 569 -2.64 -9.30 33.16
CA ALA A 569 -3.17 -9.02 31.83
C ALA A 569 -3.87 -10.26 31.25
N TYR A 570 -5.00 -10.06 30.56
CA TYR A 570 -5.75 -11.12 29.87
C TYR A 570 -5.89 -10.79 28.39
N LEU A 571 -5.91 -11.81 27.54
CA LEU A 571 -6.06 -11.64 26.09
C LEU A 571 -7.52 -11.93 25.71
N SER A 572 -8.36 -10.90 25.66
CA SER A 572 -9.76 -11.04 25.26
C SER A 572 -9.89 -11.40 23.76
N PRO A 573 -10.98 -12.04 23.30
CA PRO A 573 -11.19 -12.29 21.87
C PRO A 573 -11.11 -11.02 21.01
N ASN A 574 -11.56 -9.89 21.54
CA ASN A 574 -11.44 -8.58 20.88
C ASN A 574 -9.98 -8.12 20.79
N ALA A 575 -9.17 -8.33 21.84
CA ALA A 575 -7.74 -8.06 21.79
C ALA A 575 -7.02 -8.99 20.80
N VAL A 576 -7.42 -10.26 20.70
CA VAL A 576 -6.90 -11.19 19.69
C VAL A 576 -7.20 -10.69 18.26
N ARG A 577 -8.45 -10.33 17.96
CA ARG A 577 -8.82 -9.79 16.64
C ARG A 577 -8.13 -8.47 16.33
N TYR A 578 -8.08 -7.56 17.30
CA TYR A 578 -7.39 -6.28 17.13
C TYR A 578 -5.89 -6.46 16.92
N ILE A 579 -5.24 -7.38 17.66
CA ILE A 579 -3.85 -7.72 17.42
C ILE A 579 -3.67 -8.32 16.02
N SER A 580 -4.51 -9.28 15.64
CA SER A 580 -4.44 -9.97 14.35
C SER A 580 -4.62 -9.04 13.16
N ASN A 581 -5.63 -8.18 13.21
CA ASN A 581 -6.07 -7.38 12.07
C ASN A 581 -5.38 -6.01 12.02
N THR A 582 -5.05 -5.44 13.19
CA THR A 582 -4.51 -4.08 13.26
C THR A 582 -3.03 -4.09 13.65
N VAL A 583 -2.68 -4.74 14.75
CA VAL A 583 -1.32 -4.63 15.32
C VAL A 583 -0.29 -5.40 14.48
N LEU A 584 -0.62 -6.62 14.06
CA LEU A 584 0.21 -7.40 13.14
C LEU A 584 0.24 -6.81 11.73
N GLY A 585 -0.61 -5.83 11.40
CA GLY A 585 -0.59 -5.04 10.18
C GLY A 585 0.53 -3.99 10.13
N LEU A 586 1.06 -3.56 11.29
CA LEU A 586 1.99 -2.44 11.36
C LEU A 586 3.39 -2.77 10.81
N PRO A 587 3.91 -1.98 9.84
CA PRO A 587 5.21 -2.23 9.22
C PRO A 587 6.39 -2.25 10.22
N LYS A 588 6.43 -1.30 11.16
CA LYS A 588 7.51 -1.23 12.15
C LYS A 588 7.45 -2.36 13.19
N LEU A 589 6.25 -2.78 13.58
CA LEU A 589 6.08 -3.88 14.52
C LEU A 589 6.50 -5.21 13.89
N ARG A 590 6.22 -5.42 12.59
CA ARG A 590 6.70 -6.59 11.83
C ARG A 590 8.23 -6.66 11.79
N VAL A 591 8.92 -5.54 11.63
CA VAL A 591 10.39 -5.47 11.66
C VAL A 591 10.94 -5.81 13.04
N LEU A 592 10.35 -5.23 14.09
CA LEU A 592 10.80 -5.47 15.46
C LEU A 592 10.48 -6.88 15.96
N LEU A 593 9.36 -7.49 15.56
CA LEU A 593 9.06 -8.90 15.84
C LEU A 593 9.95 -9.87 15.04
N ALA A 594 10.57 -9.41 13.94
CA ALA A 594 11.49 -10.23 13.15
C ALA A 594 12.87 -10.43 13.81
N VAL A 595 13.17 -9.71 14.90
CA VAL A 595 14.39 -9.87 15.70
C VAL A 595 14.49 -11.30 16.28
N GLY A 596 13.34 -11.90 16.61
CA GLY A 596 13.24 -13.32 16.95
C GLY A 596 14.04 -13.73 18.19
N THR A 597 14.85 -14.78 18.07
CA THR A 597 15.67 -15.28 19.19
C THR A 597 16.86 -14.38 19.52
N ALA A 598 17.11 -13.33 18.72
CA ALA A 598 18.09 -12.30 19.03
C ALA A 598 17.54 -11.16 19.90
N ALA A 599 16.27 -11.25 20.35
CA ALA A 599 15.61 -10.18 21.08
C ALA A 599 16.32 -9.85 22.40
N THR A 600 16.44 -8.55 22.67
CA THR A 600 16.99 -7.94 23.88
C THR A 600 15.90 -7.20 24.66
N ALA A 601 16.13 -6.93 25.96
CA ALA A 601 15.17 -6.17 26.76
C ALA A 601 14.97 -4.73 26.21
N ALA A 602 16.01 -4.17 25.61
CA ALA A 602 15.92 -2.89 24.90
C ALA A 602 14.98 -2.94 23.68
N GLU A 603 15.00 -4.02 22.90
CA GLU A 603 14.11 -4.20 21.74
C GLU A 603 12.67 -4.51 22.16
N ILE A 604 12.46 -5.26 23.25
CA ILE A 604 11.13 -5.43 23.86
C ILE A 604 10.57 -4.07 24.32
N PHE A 605 11.41 -3.24 24.92
CA PHE A 605 11.02 -1.88 25.29
C PHE A 605 10.72 -1.00 24.06
N ALA A 606 11.51 -1.11 22.99
CA ALA A 606 11.27 -0.41 21.73
C ALA A 606 9.96 -0.86 21.05
N LEU A 607 9.63 -2.15 21.09
CA LEU A 607 8.33 -2.69 20.64
C LEU A 607 7.17 -2.05 21.39
N ALA A 608 7.26 -1.98 22.72
CA ALA A 608 6.24 -1.34 23.55
C ALA A 608 6.13 0.17 23.29
N ALA A 609 7.27 0.85 23.08
CA ALA A 609 7.31 2.26 22.74
C ALA A 609 6.66 2.54 21.37
N GLU A 610 6.85 1.66 20.39
CA GLU A 610 6.25 1.80 19.07
C GLU A 610 4.72 1.58 19.11
N LEU A 611 4.27 0.59 19.90
CA LEU A 611 2.83 0.42 20.18
C LEU A 611 2.23 1.67 20.83
N TYR A 612 2.98 2.34 21.72
CA TYR A 612 2.54 3.59 22.33
C TYR A 612 2.49 4.74 21.33
N ALA A 613 3.53 4.91 20.51
CA ALA A 613 3.64 5.98 19.53
C ALA A 613 2.50 5.96 18.50
N HIS A 614 2.05 4.76 18.11
CA HIS A 614 0.93 4.58 17.20
C HIS A 614 -0.46 4.64 17.88
N GLY A 615 -0.53 4.97 19.17
CA GLY A 615 -1.80 5.02 19.93
C GLY A 615 -2.41 3.65 20.23
N ILE A 616 -1.76 2.57 19.80
CA ILE A 616 -2.23 1.19 19.89
C ILE A 616 -2.11 0.66 21.30
N LEU A 617 -1.05 1.00 22.02
CA LEU A 617 -0.88 0.58 23.41
C LEU A 617 -2.07 1.03 24.25
N ARG A 618 -2.58 2.26 24.03
CA ARG A 618 -3.77 2.75 24.73
C ARG A 618 -5.01 1.88 24.44
N GLN A 619 -5.21 1.49 23.18
CA GLN A 619 -6.32 0.65 22.78
C GLN A 619 -6.20 -0.78 23.34
N LEU A 620 -5.00 -1.37 23.26
CA LEU A 620 -4.71 -2.68 23.88
C LEU A 620 -4.90 -2.64 25.39
N LEU A 621 -4.43 -1.60 26.07
CA LEU A 621 -4.63 -1.43 27.51
C LEU A 621 -6.12 -1.37 27.85
N ASN A 622 -6.95 -0.69 27.06
CA ASN A 622 -8.40 -0.67 27.27
C ASN A 622 -9.07 -2.04 27.04
N MET A 623 -8.49 -2.90 26.20
CA MET A 623 -9.03 -4.23 25.88
C MET A 623 -8.49 -5.36 26.79
N VAL A 624 -7.34 -5.13 27.42
CA VAL A 624 -6.56 -6.11 28.21
C VAL A 624 -6.61 -5.81 29.71
N LEU A 625 -6.91 -4.56 30.12
CA LEU A 625 -6.96 -4.11 31.52
C LEU A 625 -8.30 -3.47 31.89
N GLU A 626 -8.87 -3.91 33.01
CA GLU A 626 -10.00 -3.23 33.67
C GLU A 626 -9.47 -2.24 34.73
N LEU A 627 -8.84 -1.12 34.34
CA LEU A 627 -8.38 -0.10 35.28
C LEU A 627 -8.84 1.32 34.89
N GLY A 628 -9.17 2.11 35.92
CA GLY A 628 -9.64 3.49 35.76
C GLY A 628 -8.57 4.48 35.27
N PHE A 629 -9.04 5.58 34.67
CA PHE A 629 -8.29 6.68 34.07
C PHE A 629 -6.99 7.13 34.79
N TRP A 630 -6.96 7.09 36.14
CA TRP A 630 -5.77 7.45 36.92
C TRP A 630 -4.62 6.43 36.87
N ALA A 631 -4.90 5.16 36.60
CA ALA A 631 -3.88 4.14 36.35
C ALA A 631 -3.23 4.37 34.97
N LEU A 632 -4.02 4.70 33.95
CA LEU A 632 -3.54 5.03 32.60
C LEU A 632 -2.60 6.25 32.58
N ILE A 633 -2.90 7.28 33.39
CA ILE A 633 -2.02 8.45 33.54
C ILE A 633 -0.70 8.08 34.23
N ARG A 634 -0.71 7.26 35.28
CA ARG A 634 0.53 6.81 35.96
C ARG A 634 1.37 5.91 35.05
N ILE A 635 0.72 5.10 34.21
CA ILE A 635 1.36 4.27 33.18
C ILE A 635 2.04 5.16 32.14
N ALA A 636 1.33 6.14 31.58
CA ALA A 636 1.86 7.07 30.58
C ALA A 636 3.01 7.94 31.12
N VAL A 637 2.92 8.40 32.37
CA VAL A 637 3.99 9.21 33.01
C VAL A 637 5.25 8.37 33.27
N ARG A 638 5.12 7.14 33.77
CA ARG A 638 6.28 6.26 33.97
C ARG A 638 6.93 5.83 32.67
N LEU A 639 6.15 5.48 31.64
CA LEU A 639 6.64 5.14 30.30
C LEU A 639 7.36 6.34 29.65
N GLY A 640 6.79 7.54 29.81
CA GLY A 640 7.39 8.78 29.31
C GLY A 640 8.70 9.16 30.01
N LEU A 641 8.79 8.99 31.33
CA LEU A 641 10.01 9.25 32.10
C LEU A 641 11.15 8.28 31.74
N THR A 642 10.82 7.03 31.36
CA THR A 642 11.80 6.04 30.92
C THR A 642 12.29 6.29 29.49
N LEU A 643 11.40 6.72 28.59
CA LEU A 643 11.77 7.11 27.22
C LEU A 643 12.72 8.33 27.17
N LEU A 644 12.77 9.11 28.25
CA LEU A 644 13.71 10.24 28.44
C LEU A 644 15.06 9.83 29.06
N GLY A 645 15.33 8.53 29.24
CA GLY A 645 16.63 8.01 29.66
C GLY A 645 16.88 7.98 31.18
N VAL A 646 15.86 8.23 32.00
CA VAL A 646 15.97 8.15 33.48
C VAL A 646 15.67 6.71 33.93
N GLY A 647 16.66 6.03 34.53
CA GLY A 647 16.48 4.68 35.11
C GLY A 647 16.52 3.52 34.10
N ALA A 648 17.18 3.68 32.95
CA ALA A 648 17.21 2.67 31.88
C ALA A 648 17.69 1.28 32.33
N ALA A 649 18.68 1.21 33.22
CA ALA A 649 19.18 -0.06 33.76
C ALA A 649 18.15 -0.81 34.60
N ASP A 650 17.34 -0.12 35.40
CA ASP A 650 16.27 -0.72 36.20
C ASP A 650 15.17 -1.31 35.31
N VAL A 651 14.93 -0.67 34.17
CA VAL A 651 13.89 -1.09 33.22
C VAL A 651 14.35 -2.29 32.41
N ILE A 652 15.59 -2.26 31.93
CA ILE A 652 16.22 -3.42 31.29
C ILE A 652 16.19 -4.62 32.25
N ALA A 653 16.65 -4.44 33.51
CA ALA A 653 16.61 -5.49 34.53
C ALA A 653 15.20 -6.03 34.79
N SER A 654 14.18 -5.17 34.80
CA SER A 654 12.78 -5.57 35.00
C SER A 654 12.17 -6.35 33.82
N LEU A 655 12.69 -6.17 32.61
CA LEU A 655 12.17 -6.78 31.38
C LEU A 655 12.90 -8.06 30.97
N VAL A 656 13.90 -8.51 31.74
CA VAL A 656 14.65 -9.73 31.46
C VAL A 656 13.75 -10.96 31.38
N ALA A 657 12.81 -11.13 32.33
CA ALA A 657 11.87 -12.25 32.32
C ALA A 657 10.93 -12.22 31.09
N THR A 658 10.50 -11.02 30.67
CA THR A 658 9.71 -10.81 29.44
C THR A 658 10.50 -11.19 28.20
N THR A 659 11.78 -10.80 28.14
CA THR A 659 12.69 -11.10 27.03
C THR A 659 12.95 -12.60 26.92
N ALA A 660 13.23 -13.27 28.05
CA ALA A 660 13.36 -14.71 28.09
C ALA A 660 12.08 -15.43 27.62
N THR A 661 10.91 -14.98 28.08
CA THR A 661 9.61 -15.51 27.65
C THR A 661 9.38 -15.32 26.15
N PHE A 662 9.74 -14.14 25.60
CA PHE A 662 9.66 -13.86 24.17
C PHE A 662 10.54 -14.79 23.35
N ILE A 663 11.81 -14.97 23.73
CA ILE A 663 12.75 -15.85 23.02
C ILE A 663 12.25 -17.30 23.02
N LEU A 664 11.78 -17.79 24.16
CA LEU A 664 11.27 -19.16 24.29
C LEU A 664 10.01 -19.37 23.43
N HIS A 665 9.06 -18.44 23.47
CA HIS A 665 7.85 -18.54 22.63
C HIS A 665 8.16 -18.37 21.13
N TYR A 666 9.10 -17.49 20.78
CA TYR A 666 9.53 -17.30 19.38
C TYR A 666 10.21 -18.55 18.81
N SER A 667 10.98 -19.27 19.64
CA SER A 667 11.66 -20.50 19.26
C SER A 667 10.69 -21.64 18.93
N ASN A 668 9.49 -21.60 19.50
CA ASN A 668 8.40 -22.55 19.24
C ASN A 668 7.50 -22.10 18.08
N LYS A 669 8.11 -21.61 16.99
CA LYS A 669 7.38 -21.14 15.80
C LYS A 669 6.68 -22.30 15.08
N PRO A 670 5.36 -22.21 14.81
CA PRO A 670 4.62 -23.22 14.06
C PRO A 670 5.16 -23.45 12.64
N ALA A 671 5.13 -24.69 12.17
CA ALA A 671 5.51 -25.03 10.79
C ALA A 671 4.60 -24.37 9.75
N SER A 672 3.36 -24.03 10.13
CA SER A 672 2.38 -23.30 9.33
C SER A 672 2.75 -21.83 9.08
N CYS A 673 3.68 -21.24 9.84
CA CYS A 673 4.16 -19.87 9.62
C CYS A 673 5.20 -19.78 8.51
N THR A 674 4.74 -19.73 7.26
CA THR A 674 5.60 -19.61 6.08
C THR A 674 6.35 -18.26 6.02
N PRO A 675 7.66 -18.26 5.70
CA PRO A 675 8.42 -17.03 5.51
C PRO A 675 7.95 -16.24 4.27
N LEU A 676 8.19 -14.92 4.25
CA LEU A 676 7.93 -14.06 3.09
C LEU A 676 8.60 -14.64 1.82
N PRO A 677 7.96 -14.52 0.65
CA PRO A 677 8.56 -14.94 -0.61
C PRO A 677 9.80 -14.10 -0.89
N LYS A 678 10.90 -14.77 -1.23
CA LYS A 678 12.12 -14.13 -1.70
C LYS A 678 11.99 -13.89 -3.18
N VAL A 679 11.95 -12.62 -3.59
CA VAL A 679 11.91 -12.23 -5.00
C VAL A 679 13.32 -11.88 -5.47
N GLU A 680 13.70 -12.40 -6.61
CA GLU A 680 14.98 -12.16 -7.25
C GLU A 680 14.78 -11.62 -8.68
N LEU A 681 15.61 -10.66 -9.06
CA LEU A 681 15.72 -10.19 -10.44
C LEU A 681 16.55 -11.21 -11.25
N THR A 682 16.00 -11.71 -12.35
CA THR A 682 16.63 -12.78 -13.15
C THR A 682 17.30 -12.25 -14.42
N GLY A 683 16.79 -11.17 -14.99
CA GLY A 683 17.46 -10.51 -16.11
C GLY A 683 16.79 -9.23 -16.58
N ILE A 684 17.52 -8.39 -17.33
CA ILE A 684 17.03 -7.15 -17.94
C ILE A 684 17.31 -7.18 -19.45
N LYS A 685 16.33 -6.68 -20.22
CA LYS A 685 16.37 -6.47 -21.66
C LYS A 685 16.19 -4.99 -21.98
N PHE A 686 17.18 -4.37 -22.62
CA PHE A 686 17.10 -3.00 -23.11
C PHE A 686 16.67 -2.92 -24.58
N ASP A 687 17.13 -3.86 -25.41
CA ASP A 687 16.69 -4.08 -26.80
C ASP A 687 15.74 -5.29 -26.79
N HIS A 688 14.45 -5.03 -26.58
CA HIS A 688 13.43 -6.06 -26.38
C HIS A 688 12.58 -6.33 -27.64
N ASP A 689 12.56 -5.39 -28.59
CA ASP A 689 11.96 -5.47 -29.92
C ASP A 689 13.02 -5.07 -30.96
N PRO A 690 13.97 -5.97 -31.25
CA PRO A 690 14.99 -5.70 -32.24
C PRO A 690 14.39 -5.55 -33.66
N THR A 691 13.11 -5.91 -33.87
CA THR A 691 12.44 -5.76 -35.17
C THR A 691 11.97 -4.32 -35.45
N GLY A 692 12.05 -3.42 -34.47
CA GLY A 692 12.18 -1.98 -34.70
C GLY A 692 10.89 -1.14 -34.63
N THR A 693 9.81 -1.65 -34.04
CA THR A 693 8.56 -0.88 -33.89
C THR A 693 8.50 -0.08 -32.58
N ALA A 694 9.17 -0.57 -31.53
CA ALA A 694 9.26 0.11 -30.23
C ALA A 694 10.35 1.20 -30.18
N ALA A 695 10.25 2.10 -29.19
CA ALA A 695 11.30 3.06 -28.85
C ALA A 695 12.18 2.46 -27.72
N ASP A 696 12.98 1.45 -28.06
CA ASP A 696 13.89 0.73 -27.16
C ASP A 696 15.37 0.89 -27.58
N ALA A 697 16.28 0.17 -26.92
CA ALA A 697 17.71 0.28 -27.21
C ALA A 697 18.07 -0.32 -28.58
N LEU A 698 19.15 0.18 -29.18
CA LEU A 698 19.69 -0.30 -30.45
C LEU A 698 20.32 -1.69 -30.30
N THR A 699 20.23 -2.52 -31.35
CA THR A 699 20.98 -3.77 -31.40
C THR A 699 22.48 -3.47 -31.56
N ILE A 700 23.28 -3.93 -30.60
CA ILE A 700 24.71 -3.64 -30.49
C ILE A 700 25.54 -4.92 -30.32
N ARG A 701 26.86 -4.79 -30.47
CA ARG A 701 27.85 -5.84 -30.21
C ARG A 701 28.97 -5.28 -29.37
N ARG A 702 29.78 -6.14 -28.78
CA ARG A 702 30.99 -5.68 -28.11
C ARG A 702 32.07 -5.31 -29.12
N ASP A 703 32.30 -6.24 -30.04
CA ASP A 703 33.28 -6.18 -31.12
C ASP A 703 32.79 -7.03 -32.32
N ARG A 704 33.67 -7.27 -33.30
CA ARG A 704 33.38 -8.10 -34.47
C ARG A 704 32.81 -9.47 -34.10
N ASP A 705 33.43 -10.15 -33.15
CA ASP A 705 33.22 -11.57 -32.90
C ASP A 705 32.23 -11.82 -31.75
N THR A 706 32.06 -10.84 -30.87
CA THR A 706 31.29 -10.95 -29.64
C THR A 706 29.98 -10.17 -29.71
N PRO A 707 28.82 -10.83 -29.96
CA PRO A 707 27.53 -10.16 -29.90
C PRO A 707 27.14 -9.82 -28.45
N VAL A 708 26.34 -8.77 -28.27
CA VAL A 708 25.67 -8.52 -26.98
C VAL A 708 24.41 -9.40 -26.92
N PRO A 709 24.19 -10.15 -25.84
CA PRO A 709 23.03 -11.03 -25.72
C PRO A 709 21.72 -10.22 -25.64
N GLN A 710 20.60 -10.84 -26.05
CA GLN A 710 19.28 -10.22 -25.97
C GLN A 710 18.84 -9.93 -24.53
N VAL A 711 19.31 -10.73 -23.56
CA VAL A 711 19.20 -10.43 -22.14
C VAL A 711 20.51 -9.77 -21.72
N GLN A 712 20.55 -8.44 -21.77
CA GLN A 712 21.78 -7.67 -21.55
C GLN A 712 22.25 -7.69 -20.09
N TRP A 713 21.41 -8.06 -19.12
CA TRP A 713 21.85 -8.26 -17.74
C TRP A 713 21.34 -9.58 -17.18
N THR A 714 22.21 -10.33 -16.50
CA THR A 714 21.88 -11.48 -15.66
C THR A 714 22.60 -11.36 -14.32
N LYS A 715 22.16 -12.09 -13.30
CA LYS A 715 22.65 -11.99 -11.91
C LYS A 715 24.18 -12.09 -11.75
N ASP A 716 24.85 -12.83 -12.64
CA ASP A 716 26.31 -13.02 -12.58
C ASP A 716 27.11 -11.83 -13.14
N LEU A 717 26.45 -10.88 -13.81
CA LEU A 717 27.09 -9.71 -14.41
C LEU A 717 27.09 -8.55 -13.41
N THR A 718 28.28 -8.08 -13.06
CA THR A 718 28.47 -7.06 -12.02
C THR A 718 29.13 -5.80 -12.54
N LYS A 719 29.74 -5.85 -13.74
CA LYS A 719 30.41 -4.70 -14.34
C LYS A 719 29.51 -4.00 -15.35
N PRO A 720 29.49 -2.65 -15.38
CA PRO A 720 28.69 -1.89 -16.34
C PRO A 720 28.91 -2.31 -17.80
N GLU A 721 30.15 -2.55 -18.23
CA GLU A 721 30.48 -2.96 -19.60
C GLU A 721 29.95 -4.34 -20.01
N GLU A 722 29.60 -5.20 -19.05
CA GLU A 722 29.00 -6.51 -19.32
C GLU A 722 27.50 -6.38 -19.63
N SER A 723 26.90 -5.22 -19.32
CA SER A 723 25.50 -4.90 -19.57
C SER A 723 25.33 -3.55 -20.29
N PRO A 724 25.69 -3.49 -21.58
CA PRO A 724 25.61 -2.26 -22.35
C PRO A 724 24.22 -2.02 -22.96
N ALA A 725 23.84 -0.76 -23.10
CA ALA A 725 22.65 -0.32 -23.84
C ALA A 725 22.92 0.99 -24.59
N ALA A 726 22.47 1.11 -25.84
CA ALA A 726 22.64 2.32 -26.64
C ALA A 726 21.30 2.86 -27.12
N TYR A 727 21.07 4.17 -26.96
CA TYR A 727 19.85 4.86 -27.36
C TYR A 727 20.16 6.01 -28.31
N ALA A 728 19.41 6.09 -29.41
CA ALA A 728 19.46 7.24 -30.32
C ALA A 728 18.50 8.33 -29.83
N VAL A 729 19.02 9.54 -29.57
CA VAL A 729 18.25 10.68 -29.06
C VAL A 729 17.05 11.00 -29.95
N THR A 730 17.22 10.97 -31.28
CA THR A 730 16.12 11.17 -32.25
C THR A 730 15.02 10.11 -32.15
N ARG A 731 15.33 8.86 -31.78
CA ARG A 731 14.32 7.79 -31.64
C ARG A 731 13.55 7.87 -30.33
N VAL A 732 14.15 8.46 -29.29
CA VAL A 732 13.60 8.47 -27.94
C VAL A 732 13.04 9.82 -27.49
N ALA A 733 13.41 10.91 -28.16
CA ALA A 733 12.87 12.23 -27.87
C ALA A 733 11.34 12.25 -28.04
N ASN A 734 10.63 12.72 -27.01
CA ASN A 734 9.16 12.83 -26.97
C ASN A 734 8.41 11.50 -27.14
N ARG A 735 9.03 10.36 -26.81
CA ARG A 735 8.39 9.03 -26.88
C ARG A 735 8.56 8.29 -25.56
N ALA A 736 7.57 7.47 -25.22
CA ALA A 736 7.68 6.56 -24.09
C ALA A 736 8.72 5.48 -24.40
N ILE A 737 9.68 5.30 -23.49
CA ILE A 737 10.73 4.29 -23.56
C ILE A 737 10.41 3.20 -22.55
N ASN A 738 10.56 1.95 -22.96
CA ASN A 738 10.38 0.81 -22.08
C ASN A 738 11.62 -0.07 -22.06
N ILE A 739 11.79 -0.81 -20.96
CA ILE A 739 12.68 -1.96 -20.85
C ILE A 739 11.86 -3.18 -20.46
N GLN A 740 12.47 -4.36 -20.46
CA GLN A 740 11.85 -5.58 -19.98
C GLN A 740 12.68 -6.23 -18.89
N ALA A 741 12.08 -6.67 -17.78
CA ALA A 741 12.79 -7.36 -16.71
C ALA A 741 12.07 -8.62 -16.24
N GLY A 742 12.82 -9.68 -15.99
CA GLY A 742 12.30 -10.97 -15.51
C GLY A 742 12.51 -11.13 -14.01
N PHE A 743 11.55 -11.72 -13.31
CA PHE A 743 11.61 -11.95 -11.86
C PHE A 743 11.30 -13.39 -11.52
N ALA A 744 11.94 -13.90 -10.46
CA ALA A 744 11.64 -15.20 -9.88
C ALA A 744 11.27 -15.03 -8.40
N ALA A 745 10.25 -15.73 -7.95
CA ALA A 745 9.85 -15.80 -6.56
C ALA A 745 10.12 -17.21 -6.02
N THR A 746 10.79 -17.29 -4.87
CA THR A 746 11.03 -18.54 -4.14
C THR A 746 10.38 -18.46 -2.76
N GLY A 747 9.59 -19.47 -2.43
CA GLY A 747 8.77 -19.51 -1.23
C GLY A 747 7.67 -20.59 -1.34
N PRO A 748 6.90 -20.83 -0.28
CA PRO A 748 5.77 -21.75 -0.33
C PRO A 748 4.74 -21.30 -1.37
N ALA A 749 4.12 -22.26 -2.05
CA ALA A 749 3.45 -22.11 -3.35
C ALA A 749 2.35 -21.01 -3.41
N ASP A 750 1.87 -20.52 -2.27
CA ASP A 750 0.77 -19.58 -2.14
C ASP A 750 1.19 -18.15 -1.69
N ALA A 751 2.49 -17.88 -1.48
CA ALA A 751 2.92 -16.69 -0.72
C ALA A 751 3.10 -15.37 -1.53
N ALA A 752 3.10 -15.38 -2.87
CA ALA A 752 3.03 -14.16 -3.68
C ALA A 752 2.46 -14.43 -5.07
N THR A 753 1.16 -14.26 -5.25
CA THR A 753 0.54 -14.09 -6.57
C THR A 753 0.97 -12.78 -7.23
N SER A 754 1.32 -11.75 -6.44
CA SER A 754 1.91 -10.49 -6.93
C SER A 754 2.73 -9.73 -5.89
N VAL A 755 3.69 -8.92 -6.35
CA VAL A 755 4.49 -7.98 -5.53
C VAL A 755 4.63 -6.64 -6.24
N GLN A 756 4.95 -5.58 -5.51
CA GLN A 756 5.43 -4.33 -6.10
C GLN A 756 6.95 -4.32 -6.18
N VAL A 757 7.49 -3.83 -7.29
CA VAL A 757 8.92 -3.67 -7.55
C VAL A 757 9.21 -2.20 -7.87
N LYS A 758 10.35 -1.69 -7.42
CA LYS A 758 10.89 -0.39 -7.83
C LYS A 758 12.40 -0.45 -7.98
N ALA A 759 12.99 0.56 -8.61
CA ALA A 759 14.43 0.74 -8.61
C ALA A 759 14.82 2.21 -8.40
N ASP A 760 15.69 2.48 -7.44
CA ASP A 760 16.22 3.82 -7.20
C ASP A 760 17.56 4.00 -7.95
N GLY A 761 17.90 5.24 -8.33
CA GLY A 761 19.13 5.55 -9.07
C GLY A 761 18.91 5.66 -10.58
N GLY A 762 19.69 4.92 -11.37
CA GLY A 762 19.48 4.79 -12.82
C GLY A 762 20.17 5.81 -13.73
N GLY A 763 20.76 6.87 -13.17
CA GLY A 763 21.50 7.88 -13.94
C GLY A 763 20.69 8.40 -15.13
N LEU A 764 21.23 8.29 -16.35
CA LEU A 764 20.55 8.69 -17.60
C LEU A 764 19.20 8.01 -17.84
N LEU A 765 18.96 6.83 -17.27
CA LEU A 765 17.69 6.10 -17.41
C LEU A 765 16.67 6.47 -16.32
N GLY A 766 17.11 7.16 -15.27
CA GLY A 766 16.27 7.59 -14.15
C GLY A 766 15.81 6.46 -13.22
N PRO A 767 15.18 6.81 -12.09
CA PRO A 767 14.54 5.83 -11.21
C PRO A 767 13.34 5.18 -11.89
N ILE A 768 12.95 4.01 -11.41
CA ILE A 768 11.77 3.26 -11.86
C ILE A 768 10.71 3.36 -10.75
N ASP A 769 9.56 3.93 -11.10
CA ASP A 769 8.40 4.04 -10.21
C ASP A 769 7.89 2.65 -9.78
N PRO A 770 7.27 2.53 -8.60
CA PRO A 770 6.67 1.27 -8.16
C PRO A 770 5.68 0.70 -9.20
N PHE A 771 5.89 -0.56 -9.59
CA PHE A 771 5.00 -1.29 -10.49
C PHE A 771 4.73 -2.70 -9.98
N THR A 772 3.64 -3.32 -10.43
CA THR A 772 3.22 -4.65 -9.97
C THR A 772 3.81 -5.75 -10.86
N VAL A 773 4.38 -6.78 -10.23
CA VAL A 773 4.81 -8.03 -10.87
C VAL A 773 3.94 -9.15 -10.35
N THR A 774 3.28 -9.88 -11.26
CA THR A 774 2.52 -11.09 -10.92
C THR A 774 3.37 -12.34 -11.18
N PHE A 775 3.15 -13.42 -10.44
CA PHE A 775 3.90 -14.67 -10.61
C PHE A 775 2.99 -15.83 -10.98
N GLU A 776 3.48 -16.70 -11.86
CA GLU A 776 2.89 -17.98 -12.22
C GLU A 776 4.00 -19.05 -12.15
N ASN A 777 3.81 -20.08 -11.34
CA ASN A 777 4.81 -21.13 -11.08
C ASN A 777 6.20 -20.58 -10.66
N GLY A 778 6.22 -19.53 -9.82
CA GLY A 778 7.45 -18.92 -9.30
C GLY A 778 8.21 -18.02 -10.31
N THR A 779 7.69 -17.82 -11.51
CA THR A 779 8.26 -16.91 -12.53
C THR A 779 7.29 -15.77 -12.79
N SER A 780 7.79 -14.56 -13.09
CA SER A 780 6.91 -13.44 -13.43
C SER A 780 6.01 -13.75 -14.63
N LYS A 781 4.79 -13.20 -14.64
CA LYS A 781 3.84 -13.25 -15.75
C LYS A 781 3.51 -11.82 -16.21
N PRO A 782 3.86 -11.45 -17.45
CA PRO A 782 4.68 -12.19 -18.42
C PRO A 782 6.12 -12.47 -17.92
N ALA A 783 6.80 -13.45 -18.54
CA ALA A 783 8.16 -13.89 -18.17
C ALA A 783 9.18 -12.74 -18.09
N TYR A 784 9.00 -11.73 -18.93
CA TYR A 784 9.66 -10.43 -18.80
C TYR A 784 8.58 -9.35 -18.77
N VAL A 785 8.51 -8.60 -17.68
CA VAL A 785 7.57 -7.50 -17.46
C VAL A 785 8.09 -6.26 -18.16
N THR A 786 7.23 -5.60 -18.95
CA THR A 786 7.55 -4.32 -19.60
C THR A 786 7.46 -3.19 -18.59
N ILE A 787 8.52 -2.39 -18.48
CA ILE A 787 8.69 -1.34 -17.49
C ILE A 787 8.93 -0.01 -18.20
N PRO A 788 8.09 1.02 -17.96
CA PRO A 788 8.32 2.35 -18.51
C PRO A 788 9.44 3.09 -17.77
N LEU A 789 10.29 3.78 -18.54
CA LEU A 789 11.35 4.63 -18.01
C LEU A 789 10.89 6.10 -17.99
N ASN A 790 9.95 6.45 -17.12
CA ASN A 790 9.32 7.79 -17.10
C ASN A 790 10.29 8.94 -16.75
N HIS A 791 11.36 8.64 -16.02
CA HIS A 791 12.28 9.64 -15.46
C HIS A 791 13.62 9.73 -16.21
N HIS A 792 13.68 9.22 -17.44
CA HIS A 792 14.91 9.19 -18.23
C HIS A 792 15.37 10.60 -18.68
N ALA A 793 16.68 10.76 -18.82
CA ALA A 793 17.36 11.96 -19.30
C ALA A 793 18.12 11.72 -20.62
N LEU A 794 17.77 10.67 -21.36
CA LEU A 794 18.49 10.25 -22.57
C LEU A 794 18.56 11.36 -23.63
N ALA A 795 17.47 12.09 -23.86
CA ALA A 795 17.40 13.15 -24.86
C ALA A 795 18.07 14.48 -24.43
N SER A 796 18.41 14.64 -23.15
CA SER A 796 18.80 15.94 -22.57
C SER A 796 20.31 16.09 -22.39
N GLY A 797 21.07 16.44 -23.44
CA GLY A 797 22.52 16.75 -23.30
C GLY A 797 23.47 16.01 -24.25
N GLY A 798 22.94 15.53 -25.38
CA GLY A 798 23.76 15.06 -26.52
C GLY A 798 24.49 13.73 -26.28
N VAL A 799 25.61 13.56 -26.98
CA VAL A 799 26.44 12.35 -26.93
C VAL A 799 26.96 12.10 -25.53
N ARG A 800 26.66 10.93 -24.95
CA ARG A 800 27.13 10.56 -23.61
C ARG A 800 27.40 9.08 -23.48
N ARG A 801 28.31 8.78 -22.55
CA ARG A 801 28.53 7.46 -21.97
C ARG A 801 28.44 7.60 -20.46
N GLN A 802 27.54 6.86 -19.83
CA GLN A 802 27.42 6.84 -18.38
C GLN A 802 27.27 5.42 -17.86
N ASP A 803 28.06 5.09 -16.84
CA ASP A 803 27.83 3.90 -16.05
C ASP A 803 26.80 4.24 -14.97
N ILE A 804 25.69 3.50 -14.96
CA ILE A 804 24.54 3.73 -14.09
C ILE A 804 24.33 2.53 -13.19
N THR A 805 23.72 2.78 -12.03
CA THR A 805 23.38 1.75 -11.06
C THR A 805 21.93 1.88 -10.66
N TRP A 806 21.20 0.76 -10.68
CA TRP A 806 19.89 0.64 -10.07
C TRP A 806 19.97 -0.17 -8.79
N THR A 807 19.34 0.34 -7.73
CA THR A 807 19.10 -0.42 -6.52
C THR A 807 17.65 -0.87 -6.52
N TRP A 808 17.44 -2.14 -6.81
CA TRP A 808 16.13 -2.74 -6.91
C TRP A 808 15.62 -3.15 -5.55
N SER A 809 14.34 -2.88 -5.31
CA SER A 809 13.63 -3.30 -4.12
C SER A 809 12.26 -3.86 -4.49
N TYR A 810 11.73 -4.74 -3.65
CA TYR A 810 10.38 -5.27 -3.79
C TYR A 810 9.62 -5.21 -2.48
N ARG A 811 8.29 -5.22 -2.54
CA ARG A 811 7.42 -5.40 -1.37
C ARG A 811 6.21 -6.22 -1.76
N VAL A 812 5.75 -7.06 -0.85
CA VAL A 812 4.37 -7.58 -0.92
C VAL A 812 3.39 -6.41 -0.71
N PRO A 813 2.12 -6.50 -1.15
CA PRO A 813 1.11 -5.50 -0.83
C PRO A 813 1.14 -5.17 0.67
N GLU A 814 1.17 -3.86 1.00
CA GLU A 814 1.23 -3.34 2.38
C GLU A 814 2.51 -3.71 3.19
N GLY A 815 3.54 -4.27 2.53
CA GLY A 815 4.86 -4.52 3.12
C GLY A 815 5.84 -3.34 3.02
N SER A 816 6.95 -3.41 3.76
CA SER A 816 8.09 -2.49 3.56
C SER A 816 8.94 -2.93 2.37
N TRP A 817 9.61 -1.97 1.72
CA TRP A 817 10.55 -2.26 0.64
C TRP A 817 11.73 -3.08 1.16
N GLN A 818 11.91 -4.26 0.58
CA GLN A 818 13.01 -5.17 0.81
C GLN A 818 14.04 -5.04 -0.32
N PRO A 819 15.35 -5.04 -0.02
CA PRO A 819 16.38 -5.03 -1.05
C PRO A 819 16.30 -6.32 -1.89
N MET A 820 16.42 -6.16 -3.20
CA MET A 820 16.34 -7.28 -4.15
C MET A 820 17.69 -7.53 -4.83
N ALA A 821 18.22 -6.52 -5.50
CA ALA A 821 19.45 -6.60 -6.26
C ALA A 821 20.02 -5.19 -6.52
N THR A 822 21.30 -5.12 -6.81
CA THR A 822 21.92 -3.93 -7.40
C THR A 822 22.42 -4.32 -8.79
N THR A 823 22.03 -3.55 -9.81
CA THR A 823 22.46 -3.79 -11.19
C THR A 823 23.28 -2.62 -11.69
N ALA A 824 24.28 -2.91 -12.53
CA ALA A 824 25.18 -1.93 -13.11
C ALA A 824 25.18 -2.05 -14.63
N HIS A 825 25.06 -0.93 -15.33
CA HIS A 825 24.90 -0.89 -16.77
C HIS A 825 25.70 0.24 -17.41
N ARG A 826 26.23 0.01 -18.61
CA ARG A 826 26.85 1.05 -19.42
C ARG A 826 25.86 1.56 -20.47
N VAL A 827 25.47 2.83 -20.34
CA VAL A 827 24.48 3.45 -21.21
C VAL A 827 25.11 4.47 -22.14
N TYR A 828 24.86 4.33 -23.43
CA TYR A 828 25.25 5.27 -24.47
C TYR A 828 24.03 6.04 -24.95
N ALA A 829 24.15 7.37 -24.99
CA ALA A 829 23.24 8.23 -25.74
C ALA A 829 23.98 8.73 -26.98
N VAL A 830 23.45 8.42 -28.17
CA VAL A 830 23.97 8.86 -29.47
C VAL A 830 22.99 9.80 -30.15
N LEU A 831 23.43 10.63 -31.09
CA LEU A 831 22.58 11.70 -31.64
C LEU A 831 21.43 11.14 -32.47
N ASP A 832 21.75 10.24 -33.39
CA ASP A 832 20.80 9.59 -34.27
C ASP A 832 21.15 8.10 -34.42
N THR A 833 20.26 7.36 -35.06
CA THR A 833 20.47 5.95 -35.41
C THR A 833 21.78 5.81 -36.18
N PRO A 834 22.72 4.94 -35.73
CA PRO A 834 23.98 4.74 -36.41
C PRO A 834 23.79 4.40 -37.89
N SER A 835 24.54 5.07 -38.74
CA SER A 835 24.53 4.90 -40.20
C SER A 835 25.74 4.09 -40.65
N LEU A 836 25.78 3.73 -41.95
CA LEU A 836 26.87 2.95 -42.52
C LEU A 836 28.26 3.50 -42.09
N PRO A 837 29.23 2.64 -41.73
CA PRO A 837 29.21 1.20 -41.93
C PRO A 837 28.34 0.43 -40.93
N TRP A 838 27.79 1.10 -39.92
CA TRP A 838 26.98 0.47 -38.88
C TRP A 838 25.57 0.14 -39.32
N ARG A 839 25.04 -0.94 -38.75
CA ARG A 839 23.75 -1.56 -39.05
C ARG A 839 23.08 -1.98 -37.73
N PRO A 840 22.38 -1.07 -37.04
CA PRO A 840 21.81 -1.31 -35.71
C PRO A 840 20.58 -2.23 -35.72
N GLU A 841 20.26 -2.85 -36.85
CA GLU A 841 19.21 -3.86 -37.01
C GLU A 841 19.70 -5.29 -36.67
N PRO A 842 18.79 -6.23 -36.30
CA PRO A 842 19.15 -7.58 -35.89
C PRO A 842 19.87 -8.42 -36.94
N ASN A 843 19.64 -8.16 -38.23
CA ASN A 843 20.36 -8.81 -39.33
C ASN A 843 21.65 -8.05 -39.75
N GLY A 844 22.08 -7.06 -38.97
CA GLY A 844 23.29 -6.26 -39.21
C GLY A 844 24.61 -7.03 -39.08
N GLY A 845 24.59 -8.23 -38.49
CA GLY A 845 25.76 -9.11 -38.42
C GLY A 845 26.96 -8.47 -37.72
N THR A 846 28.16 -8.57 -38.29
CA THR A 846 29.38 -7.95 -37.72
C THR A 846 29.38 -6.42 -37.80
N GLN A 847 28.41 -5.82 -38.50
CA GLN A 847 28.30 -4.38 -38.68
C GLN A 847 27.35 -3.72 -37.69
N GLN A 848 26.77 -4.45 -36.73
CA GLN A 848 26.08 -3.80 -35.60
C GLN A 848 27.06 -2.89 -34.84
N PRO A 849 26.63 -1.73 -34.28
CA PRO A 849 27.50 -0.84 -33.53
C PRO A 849 28.28 -1.55 -32.43
N TRP A 850 29.60 -1.33 -32.36
CA TRP A 850 30.47 -1.94 -31.37
C TRP A 850 30.60 -1.08 -30.11
N THR A 851 30.45 -1.67 -28.93
CA THR A 851 30.65 -0.95 -27.65
C THR A 851 32.08 -0.49 -27.48
N ASP A 852 33.07 -1.25 -27.96
CA ASP A 852 34.49 -0.83 -27.91
C ASP A 852 34.72 0.46 -28.75
N VAL A 853 33.95 0.69 -29.81
CA VAL A 853 33.97 1.93 -30.59
C VAL A 853 33.15 3.02 -29.89
N LEU A 854 31.93 2.71 -29.43
CA LEU A 854 31.07 3.65 -28.69
C LEU A 854 31.76 4.19 -27.43
N ASP A 855 32.53 3.37 -26.72
CA ASP A 855 33.28 3.78 -25.53
C ASP A 855 34.23 4.93 -25.81
N LEU A 856 34.94 4.86 -26.93
CA LEU A 856 35.87 5.89 -27.38
C LEU A 856 35.12 7.05 -28.02
N ALA A 857 34.20 6.79 -28.94
CA ALA A 857 33.47 7.81 -29.68
C ALA A 857 32.66 8.72 -28.74
N CYS A 858 31.90 8.14 -27.80
CA CYS A 858 31.15 8.91 -26.81
C CYS A 858 32.05 9.67 -25.83
N GLN A 859 33.24 9.14 -25.52
CA GLN A 859 34.22 9.86 -24.70
C GLN A 859 34.81 11.06 -25.45
N TRP A 860 35.12 10.88 -26.73
CA TRP A 860 35.75 11.91 -27.57
C TRP A 860 34.78 13.04 -27.93
N ALA A 861 33.51 12.70 -28.18
CA ALA A 861 32.46 13.64 -28.56
C ALA A 861 31.48 13.95 -27.41
N GLY A 862 31.86 13.69 -26.15
CA GLY A 862 30.98 13.87 -24.99
C GLY A 862 30.40 15.29 -24.90
N GLY A 863 29.08 15.39 -24.81
CA GLY A 863 28.33 16.65 -24.74
C GLY A 863 28.02 17.29 -26.09
N ALA A 864 28.50 16.75 -27.21
CA ALA A 864 28.11 17.22 -28.53
C ALA A 864 26.61 16.99 -28.75
N THR A 865 25.88 18.03 -29.17
CA THR A 865 24.43 17.99 -29.41
C THR A 865 24.07 17.99 -30.89
N THR A 866 25.03 18.23 -31.77
CA THR A 866 24.83 18.21 -33.23
C THR A 866 25.79 17.24 -33.91
N PRO A 867 25.36 16.61 -35.04
CA PRO A 867 26.22 15.73 -35.84
C PRO A 867 27.56 16.36 -36.20
N GLY A 868 27.53 17.65 -36.57
CA GLY A 868 28.74 18.35 -36.99
C GLY A 868 29.70 18.65 -35.85
N ASP A 869 29.23 18.85 -34.61
CA ASP A 869 30.09 19.06 -33.44
C ASP A 869 30.73 17.74 -33.00
N ALA A 870 29.96 16.65 -33.05
CA ALA A 870 30.49 15.30 -32.77
C ALA A 870 31.56 14.92 -33.80
N ALA A 871 31.30 15.11 -35.09
CA ALA A 871 32.28 14.90 -36.16
C ALA A 871 33.57 15.73 -35.95
N ALA A 872 33.42 17.01 -35.56
CA ALA A 872 34.57 17.87 -35.26
C ALA A 872 35.39 17.36 -34.06
N ALA A 873 34.72 16.89 -33.00
CA ALA A 873 35.36 16.36 -31.82
C ALA A 873 36.13 15.05 -32.12
N ILE A 874 35.53 14.14 -32.88
CA ILE A 874 36.21 12.92 -33.36
C ILE A 874 37.44 13.28 -34.20
N THR A 875 37.28 14.20 -35.16
CA THR A 875 38.37 14.66 -36.05
C THR A 875 39.53 15.26 -35.25
N THR A 876 39.20 16.12 -34.28
CA THR A 876 40.18 16.73 -33.37
C THR A 876 40.92 15.69 -32.57
N ARG A 877 40.21 14.67 -32.07
CA ARG A 877 40.84 13.60 -31.30
C ARG A 877 41.78 12.77 -32.15
N VAL A 878 41.36 12.39 -33.36
CA VAL A 878 42.17 11.59 -34.29
C VAL A 878 43.46 12.34 -34.67
N ASN A 879 43.38 13.62 -35.08
CA ASN A 879 44.57 14.42 -35.41
C ASN A 879 45.51 14.67 -34.21
N GLY A 880 44.95 14.70 -33.00
CA GLY A 880 45.65 15.08 -31.79
C GLY A 880 46.24 13.90 -31.02
N SER A 881 45.77 13.73 -29.78
CA SER A 881 46.46 12.99 -28.72
C SER A 881 46.43 11.46 -28.82
N LEU A 882 46.14 10.87 -30.00
CA LEU A 882 46.27 9.42 -30.21
C LEU A 882 47.72 9.01 -30.53
N GLY A 883 48.59 9.97 -30.83
CA GLY A 883 50.01 9.72 -31.15
C GLY A 883 50.20 9.09 -32.53
N LEU A 884 49.23 9.26 -33.43
CA LEU A 884 49.31 8.85 -34.82
C LEU A 884 50.27 9.76 -35.59
N THR A 885 50.98 9.20 -36.56
CA THR A 885 51.91 9.93 -37.42
C THR A 885 51.63 9.63 -38.89
N TYR A 886 51.72 10.66 -39.73
CA TYR A 886 51.48 10.50 -41.16
C TYR A 886 52.61 9.71 -41.82
N ASP A 887 52.28 8.77 -42.71
CA ASP A 887 53.31 8.10 -43.53
C ASP A 887 53.75 8.98 -44.70
N THR A 888 54.69 9.88 -44.45
CA THR A 888 55.31 10.74 -45.49
C THR A 888 56.30 10.00 -46.39
N ASP A 889 56.69 8.77 -46.04
CA ASP A 889 57.63 7.97 -46.81
C ASP A 889 56.97 7.39 -48.08
N SER A 890 55.79 6.77 -47.92
CA SER A 890 55.10 6.06 -49.01
C SER A 890 53.60 6.37 -49.13
N GLY A 891 53.00 7.01 -48.13
CA GLY A 891 51.56 7.27 -48.09
C GLY A 891 50.71 6.00 -47.99
N THR A 892 51.27 4.89 -47.50
CA THR A 892 50.59 3.58 -47.50
C THR A 892 49.55 3.52 -46.38
N SER A 893 48.36 2.99 -46.70
CA SER A 893 47.32 2.74 -45.69
C SER A 893 47.70 1.53 -44.84
N VAL A 894 47.56 1.67 -43.52
CA VAL A 894 47.84 0.61 -42.55
C VAL A 894 46.55 -0.13 -42.18
N TYR A 895 45.46 0.60 -41.99
CA TYR A 895 44.22 0.06 -41.43
C TYR A 895 43.12 -0.18 -42.46
N THR A 896 43.34 0.12 -43.74
CA THR A 896 42.37 -0.19 -44.80
C THR A 896 42.94 -1.14 -45.84
N SER A 897 42.08 -2.01 -46.39
CA SER A 897 42.48 -3.00 -47.40
C SER A 897 41.27 -3.42 -48.24
N ASP A 898 41.53 -4.19 -49.30
CA ASP A 898 40.50 -4.89 -50.06
C ASP A 898 40.43 -6.36 -49.60
N ASP A 899 39.25 -6.81 -49.16
CA ASP A 899 39.04 -8.20 -48.70
C ASP A 899 38.54 -9.14 -49.81
N GLY A 900 38.51 -8.68 -51.06
CA GLY A 900 37.97 -9.43 -52.22
C GLY A 900 36.46 -9.27 -52.41
N TYR A 901 35.74 -8.76 -51.40
CA TYR A 901 34.31 -8.41 -51.47
C TYR A 901 34.08 -6.90 -51.43
N GLY A 902 35.10 -6.13 -51.08
CA GLY A 902 35.13 -4.69 -51.12
C GLY A 902 36.20 -4.12 -50.19
N GLN A 903 36.16 -2.80 -50.04
CA GLN A 903 37.10 -2.06 -49.21
C GLN A 903 36.66 -2.08 -47.74
N VAL A 904 37.58 -2.41 -46.84
CA VAL A 904 37.31 -2.59 -45.41
C VAL A 904 38.24 -1.74 -44.55
N PHE A 905 37.76 -1.42 -43.35
CA PHE A 905 38.54 -0.80 -42.28
C PHE A 905 38.77 -1.83 -41.17
N SER A 906 40.03 -2.14 -40.88
CA SER A 906 40.48 -3.05 -39.82
C SER A 906 40.33 -2.38 -38.44
N CYS A 907 39.07 -2.14 -38.06
CA CYS A 907 38.70 -1.47 -36.82
C CYS A 907 39.18 -2.25 -35.59
N THR A 908 39.15 -3.58 -35.63
CA THR A 908 39.68 -4.43 -34.55
C THR A 908 41.17 -4.19 -34.32
N ALA A 909 41.97 -4.14 -35.38
CA ALA A 909 43.40 -3.86 -35.29
C ALA A 909 43.66 -2.44 -34.76
N PHE A 910 42.86 -1.46 -35.19
CA PHE A 910 42.99 -0.08 -34.71
C PHE A 910 42.63 0.05 -33.22
N LEU A 911 41.55 -0.59 -32.77
CA LEU A 911 41.19 -0.64 -31.35
C LEU A 911 42.27 -1.33 -30.52
N ASN A 912 42.90 -2.38 -31.04
CA ASN A 912 44.03 -3.03 -30.39
C ASN A 912 45.24 -2.10 -30.28
N GLU A 913 45.56 -1.33 -31.31
CA GLU A 913 46.62 -0.31 -31.24
C GLU A 913 46.32 0.75 -30.17
N LEU A 914 45.10 1.29 -30.14
CA LEU A 914 44.71 2.29 -29.13
C LEU A 914 44.74 1.74 -27.70
N GLY A 915 44.38 0.47 -27.53
CA GLY A 915 44.40 -0.22 -26.26
C GLY A 915 45.75 -0.80 -25.85
N ASN A 916 46.80 -0.66 -26.67
CA ASN A 916 48.08 -1.37 -26.54
C ASN A 916 47.91 -2.89 -26.37
N ARG A 917 46.95 -3.48 -27.10
CA ARG A 917 46.63 -4.92 -27.11
C ARG A 917 47.33 -5.62 -28.28
N PRO A 918 47.59 -6.93 -28.20
CA PRO A 918 48.13 -7.70 -29.33
C PRO A 918 47.26 -7.56 -30.59
N GLY A 919 47.90 -7.48 -31.76
CA GLY A 919 47.20 -7.33 -33.05
C GLY A 919 47.01 -5.90 -33.53
N GLY A 920 47.53 -4.90 -32.82
CA GLY A 920 47.72 -3.54 -33.34
C GLY A 920 48.72 -3.51 -34.50
N GLN A 921 48.54 -2.58 -35.44
CA GLN A 921 49.36 -2.46 -36.67
C GLN A 921 50.30 -1.24 -36.66
N GLY A 922 50.43 -0.56 -35.53
CA GLY A 922 51.29 0.60 -35.34
C GLY A 922 50.59 1.95 -35.57
N LYS A 923 51.31 3.03 -35.29
CA LYS A 923 50.77 4.40 -35.25
C LYS A 923 50.89 5.19 -36.55
N LYS A 924 51.52 4.60 -37.58
CA LYS A 924 51.58 5.21 -38.91
C LYS A 924 50.21 5.13 -39.57
N VAL A 925 49.76 6.22 -40.18
CA VAL A 925 48.47 6.32 -40.89
C VAL A 925 48.61 7.16 -42.15
N ASN A 926 47.74 6.93 -43.14
CA ASN A 926 47.58 7.82 -44.29
C ASN A 926 46.21 8.54 -44.30
N CYS A 927 45.89 9.25 -45.38
CA CYS A 927 44.64 10.01 -45.48
C CYS A 927 43.41 9.10 -45.54
N THR A 928 43.53 7.94 -46.20
CA THR A 928 42.48 6.92 -46.26
C THR A 928 42.19 6.31 -44.88
N ASP A 929 43.23 6.02 -44.08
CA ASP A 929 43.07 5.56 -42.70
C ASP A 929 42.34 6.61 -41.86
N CYS A 930 42.81 7.85 -41.89
CA CYS A 930 42.20 8.97 -41.16
C CYS A 930 40.73 9.16 -41.52
N ALA A 931 40.39 9.19 -42.82
CA ALA A 931 39.01 9.34 -43.28
C ALA A 931 38.12 8.17 -42.83
N SER A 932 38.65 6.94 -42.84
CA SER A 932 37.91 5.75 -42.42
C SER A 932 37.68 5.70 -40.91
N ILE A 933 38.68 6.10 -40.11
CA ILE A 933 38.56 6.22 -38.65
C ILE A 933 37.50 7.27 -38.31
N VAL A 934 37.60 8.49 -38.88
CA VAL A 934 36.64 9.57 -38.61
C VAL A 934 35.23 9.16 -39.02
N THR A 935 35.06 8.58 -40.21
CA THR A 935 33.74 8.15 -40.71
C THR A 935 33.14 7.07 -39.80
N ALA A 936 33.89 6.02 -39.46
CA ALA A 936 33.37 4.95 -38.62
C ALA A 936 33.02 5.44 -37.20
N PHE A 937 33.90 6.22 -36.56
CA PHE A 937 33.70 6.70 -35.19
C PHE A 937 32.68 7.84 -35.08
N ALA A 938 32.50 8.65 -36.11
CA ALA A 938 31.44 9.66 -36.12
C ALA A 938 30.08 9.03 -36.45
N ASN A 939 30.03 8.07 -37.38
CA ASN A 939 28.75 7.48 -37.81
C ASN A 939 28.14 6.55 -36.76
N VAL A 940 28.96 5.97 -35.86
CA VAL A 940 28.44 5.24 -34.70
C VAL A 940 27.64 6.15 -33.75
N LEU A 941 27.88 7.47 -33.81
CA LEU A 941 27.16 8.49 -33.02
C LEU A 941 25.99 9.11 -33.79
N GLY A 942 25.74 8.71 -35.04
CA GLY A 942 24.68 9.26 -35.90
C GLY A 942 25.11 10.42 -36.80
N CYS A 943 26.40 10.61 -37.09
CA CYS A 943 26.87 11.75 -37.91
C CYS A 943 26.66 11.62 -39.43
N ASN A 944 26.53 10.40 -39.97
CA ASN A 944 26.30 10.12 -41.39
C ASN A 944 27.31 10.75 -42.39
N LEU A 945 28.59 10.75 -42.03
CA LEU A 945 29.71 11.15 -42.89
C LEU A 945 30.05 10.08 -43.92
N LYS A 946 30.78 10.46 -44.97
CA LYS A 946 31.34 9.56 -45.97
C LYS A 946 32.79 9.94 -46.27
N ALA A 947 33.64 8.95 -46.51
CA ALA A 947 35.01 9.17 -46.97
C ALA A 947 35.03 9.49 -48.47
N PHE A 948 35.47 10.70 -48.83
CA PHE A 948 35.47 11.22 -50.20
C PHE A 948 36.89 11.50 -50.66
N VAL A 949 37.18 11.13 -51.91
CA VAL A 949 38.48 11.31 -52.53
C VAL A 949 38.50 12.63 -53.30
N MET A 950 39.61 13.35 -53.24
CA MET A 950 39.92 14.47 -54.10
C MET A 950 41.19 14.26 -54.91
N GLY A 951 41.17 14.76 -56.14
CA GLY A 951 42.26 14.67 -57.11
C GLY A 951 41.83 15.16 -58.49
N SER A 952 42.72 15.04 -59.48
CA SER A 952 42.39 15.42 -60.85
C SER A 952 41.29 14.52 -61.44
N GLY A 953 40.68 14.94 -62.56
CA GLY A 953 39.67 14.12 -63.25
C GLY A 953 40.15 12.71 -63.65
N SER A 954 41.46 12.50 -63.74
CA SER A 954 42.11 11.21 -63.98
C SER A 954 42.58 10.48 -62.70
N ARG A 955 42.28 10.99 -61.49
CA ARG A 955 42.80 10.50 -60.19
C ARG A 955 44.33 10.45 -60.13
N THR A 956 45.01 11.33 -60.85
CA THR A 956 46.48 11.41 -60.90
C THR A 956 47.09 12.39 -59.90
N GLY A 957 46.25 12.98 -59.04
CA GLY A 957 46.69 13.87 -57.97
C GLY A 957 46.62 15.36 -58.27
N PHE A 958 47.16 16.16 -57.35
CA PHE A 958 47.26 17.62 -57.43
C PHE A 958 48.45 18.14 -56.61
N GLY A 959 49.05 19.24 -57.06
CA GLY A 959 50.09 19.94 -56.30
C GLY A 959 49.52 20.50 -55.00
N CYS A 960 50.20 20.27 -53.88
CA CYS A 960 49.74 20.71 -52.58
C CYS A 960 50.52 21.92 -52.09
N ASN A 961 49.89 22.68 -51.19
CA ASN A 961 50.57 23.68 -50.38
C ASN A 961 51.38 22.98 -49.27
N LYS A 962 52.23 23.72 -48.54
CA LYS A 962 52.78 23.15 -47.29
C LYS A 962 51.66 22.99 -46.27
N ILE A 963 51.72 21.89 -45.53
CA ILE A 963 50.75 21.49 -44.51
C ILE A 963 51.47 21.13 -43.22
N GLN A 964 50.71 20.96 -42.14
CA GLN A 964 51.16 20.18 -40.98
C GLN A 964 50.44 18.83 -40.98
N ALA A 965 51.13 17.77 -41.38
CA ALA A 965 50.57 16.43 -41.35
C ALA A 965 50.37 15.94 -39.89
N ILE A 966 49.42 15.03 -39.68
CA ILE A 966 49.15 14.42 -38.36
C ILE A 966 50.44 13.89 -37.72
N GLY A 967 50.68 14.27 -36.46
CA GLY A 967 51.89 13.94 -35.72
C GLY A 967 53.11 14.83 -36.00
N HIS A 968 53.02 15.79 -36.93
CA HIS A 968 54.09 16.75 -37.26
C HIS A 968 53.71 18.18 -36.89
N GLN A 969 54.70 19.02 -36.56
CA GLN A 969 54.53 20.45 -36.25
C GLN A 969 55.17 21.36 -37.32
N ASP A 970 55.95 20.81 -38.23
CA ASP A 970 56.62 21.59 -39.26
C ASP A 970 55.70 21.79 -40.47
N TRP A 971 55.74 23.00 -41.05
CA TRP A 971 55.13 23.27 -42.35
C TRP A 971 55.99 22.67 -43.46
N ALA A 972 55.54 21.56 -44.03
CA ALA A 972 56.26 20.80 -45.03
C ALA A 972 55.34 20.34 -46.16
N TYR A 973 55.95 19.99 -47.29
CA TYR A 973 55.27 19.18 -48.29
C TYR A 973 55.25 17.73 -47.78
N PRO A 974 54.13 17.01 -47.88
CA PRO A 974 54.00 15.64 -47.37
C PRO A 974 54.87 14.65 -48.14
N PHE A 975 55.17 14.95 -49.41
CA PHE A 975 55.94 14.09 -50.31
C PHE A 975 56.94 14.91 -51.13
N ALA A 976 58.01 14.26 -51.60
CA ALA A 976 59.12 14.91 -52.32
C ALA A 976 58.70 15.60 -53.64
N ASN A 977 57.61 15.16 -54.28
CA ASN A 977 57.05 15.76 -55.49
C ASN A 977 56.12 16.96 -55.20
N HIS A 978 55.96 17.35 -53.93
CA HIS A 978 55.09 18.43 -53.47
C HIS A 978 53.62 18.26 -53.90
N ALA A 979 53.14 17.01 -54.01
CA ALA A 979 51.81 16.71 -54.52
C ALA A 979 51.20 15.49 -53.81
N PHE A 980 49.88 15.49 -53.69
CA PHE A 980 49.11 14.30 -53.32
C PHE A 980 48.77 13.52 -54.59
N ALA A 981 49.00 12.19 -54.60
CA ALA A 981 48.47 11.32 -55.65
C ALA A 981 46.93 11.26 -55.62
N TYR A 982 46.37 11.36 -54.42
CA TYR A 982 44.99 11.67 -54.09
C TYR A 982 44.96 12.07 -52.62
N HIS A 983 43.87 12.69 -52.17
CA HIS A 983 43.62 12.89 -50.74
C HIS A 983 42.21 12.44 -50.39
N GLU A 984 42.01 11.81 -49.23
CA GLU A 984 40.71 11.29 -48.82
C GLU A 984 40.35 11.87 -47.45
N VAL A 985 39.13 12.39 -47.32
CA VAL A 985 38.65 13.08 -46.10
C VAL A 985 37.23 12.65 -45.75
N ALA A 986 36.84 12.80 -44.49
CA ALA A 986 35.45 12.60 -44.09
C ALA A 986 34.63 13.83 -44.47
N TRP A 987 33.48 13.61 -45.10
CA TRP A 987 32.67 14.66 -45.70
C TRP A 987 31.18 14.40 -45.41
N ASP A 988 30.46 15.44 -44.99
CA ASP A 988 29.02 15.40 -44.78
C ASP A 988 28.24 15.38 -46.11
N GLY A 989 26.95 15.03 -46.06
CA GLY A 989 25.99 15.25 -47.14
C GLY A 989 26.20 14.38 -48.38
N LYS A 990 26.16 15.03 -49.55
CA LYS A 990 26.39 14.40 -50.87
C LYS A 990 27.83 14.61 -51.36
N GLY A 991 28.66 15.29 -50.57
CA GLY A 991 29.98 15.76 -50.97
C GLY A 991 29.90 16.82 -52.06
N CYS A 992 28.92 17.72 -51.95
CA CYS A 992 28.88 18.93 -52.77
C CYS A 992 29.85 19.99 -52.22
N PHE A 993 30.07 21.04 -53.00
CA PHE A 993 31.04 22.10 -52.70
C PHE A 993 30.77 22.85 -51.38
N ASP A 994 29.50 22.94 -50.99
CA ASP A 994 29.02 23.60 -49.78
C ASP A 994 28.93 22.66 -48.57
N ASP A 995 29.03 21.34 -48.79
CA ASP A 995 28.95 20.36 -47.70
C ASP A 995 30.21 20.48 -46.82
N PRO A 996 30.07 20.45 -45.49
CA PRO A 996 31.20 20.54 -44.59
C PRO A 996 32.08 19.28 -44.62
N LEU A 997 33.39 19.49 -44.62
CA LEU A 997 34.39 18.42 -44.53
C LEU A 997 35.21 18.49 -43.24
N TYR A 998 35.75 17.33 -42.92
CA TYR A 998 36.47 17.01 -41.69
C TYR A 998 37.73 16.24 -42.06
N ASP A 999 38.88 16.83 -41.76
CA ASP A 999 40.16 16.22 -42.09
C ASP A 999 41.03 16.08 -40.84
N ALA A 1000 41.18 14.84 -40.38
CA ALA A 1000 42.06 14.51 -39.27
C ALA A 1000 43.51 14.29 -39.72
N CYS A 1001 43.77 14.22 -41.01
CA CYS A 1001 45.06 13.87 -41.58
C CYS A 1001 46.10 15.00 -41.48
N LEU A 1002 45.65 16.25 -41.50
CA LEU A 1002 46.52 17.42 -41.58
C LEU A 1002 45.85 18.70 -41.11
N LYS A 1003 46.65 19.74 -40.89
CA LYS A 1003 46.20 21.13 -40.73
C LYS A 1003 46.63 21.95 -41.94
N VAL A 1004 45.75 22.84 -42.37
CA VAL A 1004 46.01 23.83 -43.44
C VAL A 1004 46.34 25.19 -42.82
N ASP A 1005 46.94 26.09 -43.59
CA ASP A 1005 47.19 27.44 -43.10
C ASP A 1005 45.89 28.27 -43.09
N GLY A 1006 45.43 28.64 -41.90
CA GLY A 1006 44.28 29.52 -41.65
C GLY A 1006 44.62 31.01 -41.68
N GLY A 1007 45.88 31.38 -41.90
CA GLY A 1007 46.34 32.76 -42.03
C GLY A 1007 45.80 33.44 -43.28
N THR A 1008 46.11 34.74 -43.42
CA THR A 1008 45.68 35.58 -44.54
C THR A 1008 46.56 35.46 -45.78
N ALA A 1009 47.73 34.83 -45.69
CA ALA A 1009 48.64 34.63 -46.82
C ALA A 1009 49.10 33.16 -46.92
N PRO A 1010 48.17 32.21 -47.15
CA PRO A 1010 48.43 30.78 -46.99
C PRO A 1010 49.50 30.20 -47.92
N TRP A 1011 49.87 30.91 -48.99
CA TRP A 1011 50.82 30.44 -50.00
C TRP A 1011 52.19 31.14 -49.96
N ASP A 1012 52.37 32.18 -49.13
CA ASP A 1012 53.63 32.91 -49.05
C ASP A 1012 54.57 32.29 -48.02
N TRP A 1013 55.42 31.40 -48.50
CA TRP A 1013 56.47 30.74 -47.70
C TRP A 1013 57.84 31.42 -47.82
N THR A 1014 57.90 32.58 -48.47
CA THR A 1014 59.15 33.29 -48.78
C THR A 1014 59.36 34.51 -47.89
N THR A 1015 58.27 35.12 -47.42
CA THR A 1015 58.30 36.31 -46.57
C THR A 1015 58.34 35.92 -45.09
N ALA A 1016 59.46 36.19 -44.41
CA ALA A 1016 59.66 35.82 -43.01
C ALA A 1016 58.68 36.48 -42.01
N SER A 1017 58.01 37.58 -42.37
CA SER A 1017 57.02 38.25 -41.51
C SER A 1017 55.61 37.64 -41.60
N VAL A 1018 55.37 36.72 -42.54
CA VAL A 1018 54.07 36.04 -42.66
C VAL A 1018 53.93 35.05 -41.51
N GLN A 1019 52.84 35.17 -40.75
CA GLN A 1019 52.49 34.22 -39.70
C GLN A 1019 51.53 33.17 -40.26
N HIS A 1020 51.99 31.93 -40.32
CA HIS A 1020 51.18 30.78 -40.70
C HIS A 1020 50.45 30.22 -39.46
N LEU A 1021 49.13 30.09 -39.57
CA LEU A 1021 48.25 29.66 -38.48
C LEU A 1021 47.78 28.23 -38.75
N PRO A 1022 48.22 27.22 -37.98
CA PRO A 1022 47.78 25.85 -38.20
C PRO A 1022 46.31 25.66 -37.83
N THR A 1023 45.48 25.45 -38.83
CA THR A 1023 44.03 25.27 -38.68
C THR A 1023 43.62 23.85 -39.07
N LEU A 1024 43.05 23.12 -38.12
CA LEU A 1024 42.45 21.82 -38.39
C LEU A 1024 41.13 22.01 -39.14
N PRO A 1025 40.89 21.33 -40.27
CA PRO A 1025 39.63 21.40 -41.00
C PRO A 1025 38.50 20.74 -40.19
N LEU A 1026 37.73 21.57 -39.49
CA LEU A 1026 36.55 21.19 -38.72
C LEU A 1026 35.35 21.93 -39.32
N ARG A 1027 34.51 21.22 -40.09
CA ARG A 1027 33.36 21.81 -40.80
C ARG A 1027 33.77 22.90 -41.81
N MET A 1028 34.87 22.68 -42.53
CA MET A 1028 35.31 23.59 -43.59
C MET A 1028 34.51 23.31 -44.87
N THR A 1029 34.13 24.30 -45.66
CA THR A 1029 33.57 24.04 -47.01
C THR A 1029 34.69 23.69 -47.98
N PHE A 1030 34.38 22.97 -49.05
CA PHE A 1030 35.42 22.56 -49.98
C PHE A 1030 36.02 23.73 -50.76
N GLU A 1031 35.19 24.69 -51.21
CA GLU A 1031 35.65 25.87 -51.95
C GLU A 1031 35.02 27.17 -51.43
N ALA A 1032 35.54 28.31 -51.91
CA ALA A 1032 35.06 29.66 -51.58
C ALA A 1032 33.94 30.17 -52.52
N GLY A 1033 33.43 29.35 -53.44
CA GLY A 1033 32.32 29.68 -54.35
C GLY A 1033 32.68 29.92 -55.83
N GLU A 1034 33.95 29.77 -56.22
CA GLU A 1034 34.37 29.80 -57.63
C GLU A 1034 35.01 28.46 -58.03
N LEU A 1035 34.41 27.73 -58.97
CA LEU A 1035 34.93 26.43 -59.44
C LEU A 1035 36.26 26.53 -60.21
N ALA A 1036 36.54 27.71 -60.79
CA ALA A 1036 37.73 27.99 -61.58
C ALA A 1036 38.21 29.43 -61.33
N PRO A 1037 38.86 29.70 -60.19
CA PRO A 1037 39.35 31.04 -59.86
C PRO A 1037 40.53 31.43 -60.76
N ASP A 1038 40.73 32.74 -60.96
CA ASP A 1038 41.95 33.26 -61.59
C ASP A 1038 43.17 32.97 -60.71
N LEU A 1039 44.24 32.41 -61.31
CA LEU A 1039 45.43 31.98 -60.58
C LEU A 1039 46.67 32.79 -60.97
N PRO A 1040 47.53 33.18 -60.01
CA PRO A 1040 47.42 32.89 -58.57
C PRO A 1040 46.37 33.77 -57.87
N ILE A 1041 45.61 33.20 -56.92
CA ILE A 1041 44.70 33.94 -56.04
C ILE A 1041 45.54 34.91 -55.19
N PRO A 1042 45.17 36.21 -55.13
CA PRO A 1042 45.94 37.20 -54.36
C PRO A 1042 45.75 37.03 -52.84
N ALA A 1043 46.77 37.41 -52.07
CA ALA A 1043 46.63 37.67 -50.63
C ALA A 1043 46.16 39.13 -50.41
N PRO A 1044 45.37 39.42 -49.35
CA PRO A 1044 44.95 38.52 -48.28
C PRO A 1044 43.80 37.59 -48.69
N PHE A 1045 43.93 36.30 -48.38
CA PHE A 1045 42.91 35.27 -48.55
C PHE A 1045 42.23 34.95 -47.21
N THR A 1046 40.98 35.35 -47.08
CA THR A 1046 40.23 35.27 -45.81
C THR A 1046 39.14 34.19 -45.81
N ALA A 1047 38.83 33.59 -46.96
CA ALA A 1047 37.78 32.58 -47.06
C ALA A 1047 38.16 31.29 -46.30
N SER A 1048 37.21 30.71 -45.58
CA SER A 1048 37.41 29.45 -44.86
C SER A 1048 37.12 28.25 -45.75
N SER A 1049 37.88 28.10 -46.85
CA SER A 1049 37.71 27.02 -47.81
C SER A 1049 38.92 26.09 -47.87
N TYR A 1050 38.64 24.80 -48.03
CA TYR A 1050 39.63 23.75 -47.87
C TYR A 1050 40.55 23.58 -49.08
N ARG A 1051 39.98 23.56 -50.30
CA ARG A 1051 40.72 23.37 -51.55
C ARG A 1051 41.80 24.41 -51.74
N GLU A 1052 41.46 25.69 -51.60
CA GLU A 1052 42.39 26.80 -51.78
C GLU A 1052 43.53 26.77 -50.76
N ARG A 1053 43.26 26.34 -49.53
CA ARG A 1053 44.25 26.28 -48.45
C ARG A 1053 45.14 25.03 -48.53
N LEU A 1054 44.61 23.91 -49.01
CA LEU A 1054 45.32 22.64 -49.18
C LEU A 1054 46.17 22.60 -50.45
N ALA A 1055 45.66 23.10 -51.57
CA ALA A 1055 46.29 22.95 -52.88
C ALA A 1055 47.25 24.10 -53.22
N ALA A 1056 48.22 23.83 -54.09
CA ALA A 1056 49.13 24.86 -54.58
C ALA A 1056 48.39 25.92 -55.41
N ASN A 1057 48.72 27.20 -55.20
CA ASN A 1057 48.09 28.33 -55.89
C ASN A 1057 48.62 28.51 -57.33
N ASN A 1058 48.40 27.50 -58.17
CA ASN A 1058 48.78 27.45 -59.58
C ASN A 1058 47.93 26.40 -60.34
N LEU A 1059 48.11 26.31 -61.67
CA LEU A 1059 47.34 25.42 -62.54
C LEU A 1059 47.46 23.92 -62.20
N GLY A 1060 48.53 23.51 -61.51
CA GLY A 1060 48.76 22.13 -61.08
C GLY A 1060 48.15 21.78 -59.72
N GLY A 1061 47.72 22.77 -58.93
CA GLY A 1061 47.15 22.59 -57.59
C GLY A 1061 45.64 22.80 -57.54
N ILE A 1062 45.19 24.03 -57.26
CA ILE A 1062 43.77 24.36 -57.01
C ILE A 1062 42.81 23.77 -58.07
N PRO A 1063 43.00 23.92 -59.39
CA PRO A 1063 42.07 23.39 -60.39
C PRO A 1063 42.06 21.87 -60.51
N GLN A 1064 43.13 21.21 -60.03
CA GLN A 1064 43.28 19.75 -60.03
C GLN A 1064 42.77 19.12 -58.74
N CYS A 1065 42.58 19.88 -57.65
CA CYS A 1065 41.97 19.39 -56.43
C CYS A 1065 40.44 19.43 -56.58
N ARG A 1066 39.84 18.36 -57.13
CA ARG A 1066 38.39 18.24 -57.37
C ARG A 1066 37.80 17.11 -56.51
N PRO A 1067 36.54 17.21 -56.06
CA PRO A 1067 35.87 16.09 -55.42
C PRO A 1067 35.56 15.02 -56.45
N LEU A 1068 36.01 13.79 -56.20
CA LEU A 1068 35.83 12.63 -57.09
C LEU A 1068 34.87 11.59 -56.52
N GLY A 1069 34.30 11.85 -55.34
CA GLY A 1069 33.43 10.92 -54.63
C GLY A 1069 34.19 9.80 -53.91
N PRO A 1070 33.45 8.85 -53.31
CA PRO A 1070 34.03 7.75 -52.56
C PRO A 1070 34.73 6.73 -53.47
N TRP A 1071 35.65 5.95 -52.92
CA TRP A 1071 36.23 4.80 -53.62
C TRP A 1071 35.18 3.73 -53.93
N MET A 1072 35.36 2.98 -55.03
CA MET A 1072 34.53 1.81 -55.32
C MET A 1072 34.66 0.76 -54.22
N GLY A 1073 33.59 0.01 -53.95
CA GLY A 1073 33.60 -1.06 -52.94
C GLY A 1073 33.55 -0.59 -51.48
N THR A 1074 33.43 0.71 -51.21
CA THR A 1074 33.37 1.29 -49.84
C THR A 1074 31.95 1.49 -49.29
N GLN A 1075 30.90 0.93 -49.89
CA GLN A 1075 29.50 1.23 -49.51
C GLN A 1075 29.20 2.75 -49.48
N ASN A 1076 29.58 3.46 -50.55
CA ASN A 1076 29.39 4.92 -50.68
C ASN A 1076 30.22 5.75 -49.67
N GLY A 1077 31.48 5.36 -49.43
CA GLY A 1077 32.42 6.07 -48.55
C GLY A 1077 32.43 5.57 -47.10
N CYS A 1078 31.66 4.54 -46.80
CA CYS A 1078 31.54 3.91 -45.47
C CYS A 1078 32.11 2.48 -45.49
N ARG A 1079 33.44 2.36 -45.44
CA ARG A 1079 34.12 1.05 -45.44
C ARG A 1079 33.60 0.15 -44.32
N ARG A 1080 33.26 -1.10 -44.68
CA ARG A 1080 32.83 -2.10 -43.68
C ARG A 1080 33.91 -2.29 -42.63
N VAL A 1081 33.50 -2.42 -41.38
CA VAL A 1081 34.43 -2.68 -40.28
C VAL A 1081 34.77 -4.16 -40.18
N GLN A 1082 36.03 -4.43 -39.84
CA GLN A 1082 36.61 -5.76 -39.66
C GLN A 1082 37.46 -5.82 -38.40
#